data_AF-A0A0G0X5V8-F1
#
_entry.id   AF-A0A0G0X5V8-F1
#
_cell.length_a   1.000
_cell.length_b   1.000
_cell.length_c   1.000
_cell.angle_alpha   90.00
_cell.angle_beta   90.00
_cell.angle_gamma   90.00
#
_symmetry.space_group_name_H-M   'P 1'
#
loop_
_entity.id
_entity.type
_entity.pdbx_description
1 polymer ?
#
loop_
_entity_poly.entity_id
_entity_poly.type
_entity_poly.pdbx_seq_one_letter_code
_entity_poly.pdbx_strand_id
1 'polypeptide(L)'
;MDPDVLEKEKSHLQKTIVKLTNARKNLEKSMEVMGAQTLEKLKELREDPQTEPHDLLLFMENLQQKNTTFNFKDKYKRLDELQQSLDEPYFSRIDLKDANNPHDETWYIGKFGYTEDVPVIVDWRAKIASIYYRYRYPQKNVVYETPDGTEKRDLTLKRTFEIDKGELIKYYNNDIQLDENEIIVEKIEQRTGGVLEDIVETIQESQLDIIEADPRQICIVQGSVGSGKSTVAIHKLSHIFFNFPELIFPERSILIAKNQILVGYLSTLFPKLGIFDINYKTLRDLVYNVVFREELKLNIDFDRINDIMSVTVEEISTIREKIKKIQVKYENEIQVLFQDPDNETFGGFKYNRDIPVYENFTEVLSDMEEELQMQRDYLKEYGEKSARAWRFKENIKILRRIVNKLKRLRTKLRESDFTELHKSLSLPVNGQMGYKDTLMYLFIYSEVIGFQNIQKYQYCVVDEGQDFSLLEYLILGKLVINGRFCILGDLNQSISDEGIPDWDSISRVIKEARSANTFELDTNYRSTRPIIDFANSILMPYTNDYLPKSINRRGVDPVVKVFSEKDHFVKEFSGELANDVKELNKSIGIICFDENLLEQIDTLITIMGVNGERYIKLDSKKKISYIPKGIYLTNHENCKGLEFSKVYVLGLDPSKISQFNEAKKAFVAVTRAMNELHIYHY
;
A
#
# COMPACT_ATOMS: atom_id res chain seq x y z
N MET A 1 40.42 1.61 -10.37
CA MET A 1 40.07 2.71 -9.44
C MET A 1 41.32 3.54 -9.20
N ASP A 2 41.19 4.87 -9.23
CA ASP A 2 42.27 5.80 -8.86
C ASP A 2 42.46 5.79 -7.32
N PRO A 3 43.66 5.49 -6.80
CA PRO A 3 43.91 5.40 -5.36
C PRO A 3 43.75 6.75 -4.63
N ASP A 4 44.07 7.87 -5.27
CA ASP A 4 43.98 9.20 -4.63
C ASP A 4 42.53 9.63 -4.42
N VAL A 5 41.64 9.24 -5.35
CA VAL A 5 40.20 9.46 -5.22
C VAL A 5 39.61 8.56 -4.14
N LEU A 6 40.05 7.29 -4.07
CA LEU A 6 39.58 6.35 -3.06
C LEU A 6 39.91 6.84 -1.64
N GLU A 7 41.12 7.35 -1.42
CA GLU A 7 41.54 7.88 -0.11
C GLU A 7 40.74 9.12 0.30
N LYS A 8 40.48 10.03 -0.65
CA LYS A 8 39.62 11.21 -0.40
C LYS A 8 38.20 10.81 0.00
N GLU A 9 37.59 9.86 -0.71
CA GLU A 9 36.23 9.40 -0.40
C GLU A 9 36.18 8.61 0.92
N LYS A 10 37.21 7.81 1.24
CA LYS A 10 37.34 7.18 2.56
C LYS A 10 37.43 8.20 3.69
N SER A 11 38.20 9.27 3.50
CA SER A 11 38.31 10.36 4.48
C SER A 11 36.97 11.08 4.67
N HIS A 12 36.23 11.32 3.58
CA HIS A 12 34.89 11.91 3.67
C HIS A 12 33.93 10.98 4.42
N LEU A 13 33.87 9.69 4.06
CA LEU A 13 33.02 8.69 4.71
C LEU A 13 33.26 8.63 6.23
N GLN A 14 34.52 8.59 6.65
CA GLN A 14 34.87 8.57 8.08
C GLN A 14 34.38 9.82 8.82
N LYS A 15 34.53 11.01 8.22
CA LYS A 15 34.00 12.26 8.81
C LYS A 15 32.48 12.19 8.96
N THR A 16 31.78 11.68 7.95
CA THR A 16 30.33 11.52 7.97
C THR A 16 29.87 10.52 9.04
N ILE A 17 30.54 9.38 9.18
CA ILE A 17 30.26 8.38 10.23
C ILE A 17 30.45 8.97 11.63
N VAL A 18 31.50 9.78 11.84
CA VAL A 18 31.72 10.46 13.13
C VAL A 18 30.57 11.42 13.45
N LYS A 19 30.10 12.20 12.47
CA LYS A 19 28.95 13.10 12.64
C LYS A 19 27.68 12.34 13.01
N LEU A 20 27.35 11.29 12.26
CA LEU A 20 26.18 10.44 12.51
C LEU A 20 26.26 9.76 13.90
N THR A 21 27.44 9.27 14.28
CA THR A 21 27.65 8.63 15.59
C THR A 21 27.42 9.62 16.73
N ASN A 22 27.91 10.85 16.59
CA ASN A 22 27.70 11.90 17.58
C ASN A 22 26.23 12.30 17.67
N ALA A 23 25.54 12.46 16.53
CA ALA A 23 24.11 12.74 16.50
C ALA A 23 23.30 11.64 17.19
N ARG A 24 23.60 10.37 16.92
CA ARG A 24 22.95 9.22 17.57
C ARG A 24 23.16 9.24 19.09
N LYS A 25 24.40 9.36 19.55
CA LYS A 25 24.72 9.41 20.99
C LYS A 25 24.02 10.57 21.71
N ASN A 26 23.95 11.74 21.06
CA ASN A 26 23.26 12.90 21.61
C ASN A 26 21.75 12.64 21.74
N LEU A 27 21.15 11.99 20.73
CA LEU A 27 19.74 11.63 20.74
C LEU A 27 19.43 10.58 21.81
N GLU A 28 20.23 9.50 21.91
CA GLU A 28 20.14 8.47 22.95
C GLU A 28 20.21 9.10 24.34
N LYS A 29 21.22 9.94 24.59
CA LYS A 29 21.39 10.63 25.88
C LYS A 29 20.20 11.53 26.21
N SER A 30 19.64 12.22 25.21
CA SER A 30 18.44 13.06 25.43
C SER A 30 17.22 12.25 25.86
N MET A 31 17.08 11.02 25.33
CA MET A 31 15.99 10.11 25.66
C MET A 31 16.18 9.49 27.05
N GLU A 32 17.41 9.08 27.38
CA GLU A 32 17.75 8.55 28.71
C GLU A 32 17.52 9.59 29.81
N VAL A 33 17.98 10.83 29.62
CA VAL A 33 17.79 11.92 30.60
C VAL A 33 16.30 12.17 30.86
N MET A 34 15.48 12.19 29.81
CA MET A 34 14.04 12.43 29.99
C MET A 34 13.33 11.25 30.67
N GLY A 35 13.71 10.02 30.32
CA GLY A 35 13.20 8.82 31.01
C GLY A 35 13.58 8.79 32.49
N ALA A 36 14.83 9.10 32.83
CA ALA A 36 15.32 9.15 34.20
C ALA A 36 14.61 10.22 35.04
N GLN A 37 14.51 11.46 34.52
CA GLN A 37 13.80 12.56 35.18
C GLN A 37 12.32 12.24 35.42
N THR A 38 11.68 11.55 34.48
CA THR A 38 10.28 11.12 34.60
C THR A 38 10.12 10.09 35.72
N LEU A 39 11.00 9.09 35.78
CA LEU A 39 10.98 8.05 36.81
C LEU A 39 11.31 8.59 38.20
N GLU A 40 12.26 9.50 38.32
CA GLU A 40 12.66 10.13 39.58
C GLU A 40 11.50 10.93 40.16
N LYS A 41 10.83 11.75 39.34
CA LYS A 41 9.69 12.56 39.77
C LYS A 41 8.43 11.72 40.10
N LEU A 42 8.24 10.59 39.42
CA LEU A 42 7.21 9.60 39.79
C LEU A 42 7.48 8.97 41.17
N LYS A 43 8.75 8.74 41.53
CA LYS A 43 9.12 8.21 42.85
C LYS A 43 8.91 9.27 43.93
N GLU A 44 9.36 10.51 43.71
CA GLU A 44 9.16 11.61 44.65
C GLU A 44 7.67 11.80 45.01
N LEU A 45 6.79 11.87 44.01
CA LEU A 45 5.33 12.03 44.21
C LEU A 45 4.68 10.81 44.89
N ARG A 46 5.29 9.63 44.79
CA ARG A 46 4.79 8.41 45.44
C ARG A 46 5.26 8.30 46.90
N GLU A 47 6.46 8.81 47.19
CA GLU A 47 7.10 8.70 48.49
C GLU A 47 6.78 9.88 49.42
N ASP A 48 6.32 11.02 48.89
CA ASP A 48 5.91 12.17 49.68
C ASP A 48 4.49 11.97 50.30
N PRO A 49 4.39 11.86 51.64
CA PRO A 49 3.13 11.63 52.33
C PRO A 49 2.13 12.80 52.29
N GLN A 50 2.52 13.97 51.76
CA GLN A 50 1.64 15.13 51.54
C GLN A 50 1.00 15.15 50.14
N THR A 51 1.38 14.24 49.24
CA THR A 51 0.90 14.28 47.85
C THR A 51 -0.57 13.90 47.76
N GLU A 52 -1.40 14.79 47.22
CA GLU A 52 -2.80 14.47 46.97
C GLU A 52 -2.97 13.67 45.67
N PRO A 53 -4.01 12.82 45.54
CA PRO A 53 -4.31 12.10 44.30
C PRO A 53 -4.45 13.01 43.07
N HIS A 54 -4.83 14.27 43.26
CA HIS A 54 -4.94 15.27 42.21
C HIS A 54 -3.56 15.70 41.65
N ASP A 55 -2.52 15.77 42.48
CA ASP A 55 -1.17 16.14 42.05
C ASP A 55 -0.56 15.07 41.15
N LEU A 56 -0.85 13.79 41.43
CA LEU A 56 -0.46 12.69 40.57
C LEU A 56 -1.17 12.75 39.21
N LEU A 57 -2.45 13.10 39.19
CA LEU A 57 -3.23 13.26 37.96
C LEU A 57 -2.70 14.44 37.11
N LEU A 58 -2.48 15.60 37.73
CA LEU A 58 -1.85 16.78 37.09
C LEU A 58 -0.45 16.46 36.55
N PHE A 59 0.32 15.66 37.28
CA PHE A 59 1.63 15.23 36.80
C PHE A 59 1.51 14.26 35.63
N MET A 60 0.56 13.32 35.65
CA MET A 60 0.28 12.43 34.52
C MET A 60 -0.18 13.20 33.28
N GLU A 61 -1.03 14.21 33.42
CA GLU A 61 -1.43 15.11 32.33
C GLU A 61 -0.24 15.89 31.78
N ASN A 62 0.59 16.46 32.66
CA ASN A 62 1.83 17.13 32.26
C ASN A 62 2.83 16.18 31.58
N LEU A 63 2.92 14.93 32.02
CA LEU A 63 3.74 13.91 31.38
C LEU A 63 3.17 13.54 30.01
N GLN A 64 1.86 13.39 29.86
CA GLN A 64 1.24 13.18 28.56
C GLN A 64 1.55 14.36 27.62
N GLN A 65 1.38 15.60 28.07
CA GLN A 65 1.73 16.79 27.28
C GLN A 65 3.22 16.85 26.94
N LYS A 66 4.11 16.59 27.90
CA LYS A 66 5.56 16.54 27.67
C LYS A 66 5.95 15.41 26.73
N ASN A 67 5.33 14.24 26.82
CA ASN A 67 5.56 13.12 25.92
C ASN A 67 5.10 13.44 24.49
N THR A 68 3.99 14.18 24.36
CA THR A 68 3.48 14.64 23.06
C THR A 68 4.44 15.68 22.47
N THR A 69 4.92 16.62 23.28
CA THR A 69 5.87 17.68 22.88
C THR A 69 7.25 17.14 22.55
N PHE A 70 7.75 16.18 23.35
CA PHE A 70 9.05 15.55 23.14
C PHE A 70 9.03 14.57 21.96
N ASN A 71 7.84 14.10 21.60
CA ASN A 71 7.59 13.23 20.46
C ASN A 71 8.54 12.02 20.43
N PHE A 72 8.48 11.21 21.48
CA PHE A 72 9.31 10.00 21.61
C PHE A 72 9.25 9.11 20.38
N LYS A 73 8.06 8.98 19.79
CA LYS A 73 7.81 8.17 18.60
C LYS A 73 8.77 8.54 17.47
N ASP A 74 8.85 9.83 17.12
CA ASP A 74 9.70 10.28 16.02
C ASP A 74 11.18 10.26 16.37
N LYS A 75 11.54 10.45 17.64
CA LYS A 75 12.93 10.29 18.09
C LYS A 75 13.41 8.84 18.03
N TYR A 76 12.57 7.88 18.41
CA TYR A 76 12.87 6.46 18.25
C TYR A 76 13.03 6.09 16.77
N LYS A 77 12.12 6.57 15.90
CA LYS A 77 12.26 6.40 14.45
C LYS A 77 13.60 6.96 13.96
N ARG A 78 13.94 8.17 14.38
CA ARG A 78 15.20 8.83 14.00
C ARG A 78 16.44 8.09 14.51
N LEU A 79 16.38 7.46 15.68
CA LEU A 79 17.47 6.60 16.17
C LEU A 79 17.67 5.39 15.25
N ASP A 80 16.59 4.74 14.83
CA ASP A 80 16.65 3.60 13.92
C ASP A 80 17.21 4.01 12.54
N GLU A 81 16.77 5.16 12.00
CA GLU A 81 17.32 5.74 10.77
C GLU A 81 18.82 6.01 10.89
N LEU A 82 19.27 6.62 12.00
CA LEU A 82 20.69 6.88 12.25
C LEU A 82 21.50 5.59 12.39
N GLN A 83 20.92 4.55 13.00
CA GLN A 83 21.56 3.25 13.13
C GLN A 83 21.75 2.61 11.75
N GLN A 84 20.72 2.59 10.91
CA GLN A 84 20.82 2.09 9.53
C GLN A 84 21.82 2.92 8.69
N SER A 85 21.83 4.24 8.87
CA SER A 85 22.75 5.15 8.17
C SER A 85 24.22 5.00 8.59
N LEU A 86 24.53 4.37 9.73
CA LEU A 86 25.92 4.12 10.14
C LEU A 86 26.56 3.00 9.33
N ASP A 87 25.77 2.00 8.93
CA ASP A 87 26.24 0.90 8.10
C ASP A 87 26.45 1.38 6.65
N GLU A 88 25.51 2.16 6.12
CA GLU A 88 25.56 2.73 4.77
C GLU A 88 25.04 4.19 4.76
N PRO A 89 25.92 5.20 4.96
CA PRO A 89 25.50 6.60 5.05
C PRO A 89 24.92 7.18 3.76
N TYR A 90 25.56 6.89 2.63
CA TYR A 90 25.19 7.36 1.30
C TYR A 90 25.65 6.35 0.26
N PHE A 91 24.90 6.20 -0.81
CA PHE A 91 25.23 5.25 -1.89
C PHE A 91 25.70 5.95 -3.16
N SER A 92 25.48 7.26 -3.29
CA SER A 92 25.90 8.00 -4.47
C SER A 92 26.34 9.43 -4.20
N ARG A 93 27.03 10.00 -5.20
CA ARG A 93 27.44 11.40 -5.26
C ARG A 93 27.16 11.96 -6.64
N ILE A 94 26.65 13.19 -6.68
CA ILE A 94 26.54 14.00 -7.88
C ILE A 94 27.27 15.34 -7.70
N ASP A 95 27.97 15.78 -8.75
CA ASP A 95 28.57 17.12 -8.78
C ASP A 95 27.89 17.98 -9.86
N LEU A 96 27.32 19.09 -9.43
CA LEU A 96 26.60 20.04 -10.26
C LEU A 96 27.41 21.32 -10.43
N LYS A 97 27.38 21.89 -11.64
CA LYS A 97 27.95 23.20 -11.94
C LYS A 97 26.89 24.14 -12.48
N ASP A 98 26.98 25.40 -12.09
CA ASP A 98 26.21 26.47 -12.72
C ASP A 98 27.08 27.16 -13.78
N ALA A 99 26.48 27.50 -14.93
CA ALA A 99 27.15 28.30 -15.95
C ALA A 99 27.39 29.75 -15.47
N ASN A 100 26.57 30.24 -14.53
CA ASN A 100 26.62 31.61 -14.01
C ASN A 100 27.32 31.75 -12.65
N ASN A 101 27.56 30.64 -11.93
CA ASN A 101 28.21 30.62 -10.63
C ASN A 101 29.37 29.61 -10.65
N PRO A 102 30.64 30.03 -10.42
CA PRO A 102 31.80 29.16 -10.54
C PRO A 102 31.98 28.16 -9.38
N HIS A 103 31.04 28.11 -8.44
CA HIS A 103 31.10 27.16 -7.33
C HIS A 103 30.50 25.80 -7.73
N ASP A 104 31.32 24.76 -7.60
CA ASP A 104 30.90 23.38 -7.77
C ASP A 104 30.09 22.95 -6.55
N GLU A 105 28.88 22.45 -6.79
CA GLU A 105 28.00 21.90 -5.75
C GLU A 105 28.13 20.38 -5.72
N THR A 106 28.61 19.84 -4.59
CA THR A 106 28.70 18.38 -4.37
C THR A 106 27.58 17.92 -3.46
N TRP A 107 26.84 16.93 -3.92
CA TRP A 107 25.71 16.35 -3.21
C TRP A 107 25.94 14.85 -3.00
N TYR A 108 25.94 14.42 -1.74
CA TYR A 108 25.94 13.00 -1.36
C TYR A 108 24.50 12.56 -1.11
N ILE A 109 24.06 11.50 -1.78
CA ILE A 109 22.69 11.01 -1.69
C ILE A 109 22.68 9.69 -0.94
N GLY A 110 21.85 9.64 0.10
CA GLY A 110 21.67 8.49 0.94
C GLY A 110 20.21 8.14 1.14
N LYS A 111 20.01 7.02 1.82
CA LYS A 111 18.67 6.51 2.15
C LYS A 111 17.91 7.44 3.09
N PHE A 112 18.62 8.04 4.03
CA PHE A 112 18.08 8.99 5.00
C PHE A 112 18.88 10.29 4.95
N GLY A 113 18.19 11.43 4.94
CA GLY A 113 18.85 12.73 5.01
C GLY A 113 19.49 13.01 6.37
N TYR A 114 20.63 13.70 6.37
CA TYR A 114 21.27 14.26 7.57
C TYR A 114 21.81 15.67 7.27
N THR A 115 21.34 16.65 8.05
CA THR A 115 21.61 18.07 7.85
C THR A 115 22.12 18.70 9.14
N GLU A 116 23.19 19.50 9.04
CA GLU A 116 23.68 20.39 10.10
C GLU A 116 23.41 21.84 9.67
N ASP A 117 24.44 22.68 9.49
CA ASP A 117 24.29 23.99 8.85
C ASP A 117 24.03 23.88 7.34
N VAL A 118 24.62 22.84 6.74
CA VAL A 118 24.42 22.44 5.35
C VAL A 118 24.07 20.95 5.30
N PRO A 119 23.32 20.50 4.28
CA PRO A 119 23.03 19.09 4.08
C PRO A 119 24.33 18.30 3.88
N VAL A 120 24.59 17.36 4.79
CA VAL A 120 25.74 16.45 4.70
C VAL A 120 25.37 15.24 3.85
N ILE A 121 24.15 14.73 4.06
CA ILE A 121 23.55 13.65 3.26
C ILE A 121 22.16 14.14 2.84
N VAL A 122 21.91 14.09 1.54
CA VAL A 122 20.60 14.36 0.95
C VAL A 122 19.80 13.07 0.91
N ASP A 123 18.55 13.14 1.33
CA ASP A 123 17.62 12.03 1.21
C ASP A 123 17.28 11.75 -0.26
N TRP A 124 17.28 10.49 -0.69
CA TRP A 124 16.95 10.10 -2.05
C TRP A 124 15.56 10.57 -2.52
N ARG A 125 14.64 10.89 -1.59
CA ARG A 125 13.29 11.39 -1.89
C ARG A 125 13.26 12.88 -2.22
N ALA A 126 14.36 13.60 -2.00
CA ALA A 126 14.46 15.02 -2.30
C ALA A 126 14.46 15.28 -3.81
N LYS A 127 13.90 16.42 -4.24
CA LYS A 127 13.79 16.78 -5.65
C LYS A 127 15.14 16.84 -6.39
N ILE A 128 16.21 17.27 -5.70
CA ILE A 128 17.58 17.27 -6.25
C ILE A 128 18.11 15.86 -6.51
N ALA A 129 17.70 14.86 -5.71
CA ALA A 129 18.18 13.49 -5.85
C ALA A 129 17.61 12.80 -7.10
N SER A 130 16.48 13.29 -7.64
CA SER A 130 15.92 12.82 -8.92
C SER A 130 16.94 12.88 -10.07
N ILE A 131 17.91 13.79 -10.01
CA ILE A 131 18.97 13.95 -11.02
C ILE A 131 19.78 12.66 -11.18
N TYR A 132 20.10 11.99 -10.06
CA TYR A 132 20.89 10.76 -10.05
C TYR A 132 20.21 9.65 -10.85
N TYR A 133 18.88 9.59 -10.83
CA TYR A 133 18.11 8.55 -11.49
C TYR A 133 17.73 8.91 -12.93
N ARG A 134 17.43 10.19 -13.22
CA ARG A 134 16.94 10.65 -14.52
C ARG A 134 18.03 10.87 -15.56
N TYR A 135 19.22 11.30 -15.12
CA TYR A 135 20.24 11.78 -16.05
C TYR A 135 21.47 10.86 -16.10
N ARG A 136 22.07 10.82 -17.29
CA ARG A 136 23.38 10.20 -17.52
C ARG A 136 24.47 11.24 -17.31
N TYR A 137 25.65 10.80 -16.94
CA TYR A 137 26.82 11.67 -16.83
C TYR A 137 27.80 11.36 -17.98
N PRO A 138 28.46 12.37 -18.60
CA PRO A 138 28.24 13.82 -18.44
C PRO A 138 27.01 14.34 -19.21
N GLN A 139 26.28 15.30 -18.60
CA GLN A 139 25.12 15.92 -19.24
C GLN A 139 24.97 17.39 -18.84
N LYS A 140 24.68 18.24 -19.84
CA LYS A 140 24.45 19.67 -19.64
C LYS A 140 22.97 20.01 -19.49
N ASN A 141 22.68 21.12 -18.82
CA ASN A 141 21.33 21.65 -18.61
C ASN A 141 20.36 20.63 -17.99
N VAL A 142 20.81 19.86 -17.00
CA VAL A 142 19.93 19.05 -16.17
C VAL A 142 18.98 19.96 -15.40
N VAL A 143 17.72 19.53 -15.31
CA VAL A 143 16.62 20.33 -14.76
C VAL A 143 16.06 19.60 -13.54
N TYR A 144 15.86 20.35 -12.46
CA TYR A 144 15.21 19.85 -11.24
C TYR A 144 14.36 20.94 -10.58
N GLU A 145 13.42 20.52 -9.75
CA GLU A 145 12.54 21.42 -8.99
C GLU A 145 13.16 21.82 -7.65
N THR A 146 13.01 23.09 -7.30
CA THR A 146 13.31 23.64 -5.98
C THR A 146 12.10 24.40 -5.44
N PRO A 147 12.03 24.71 -4.14
CA PRO A 147 10.97 25.55 -3.59
C PRO A 147 10.84 26.92 -4.28
N ASP A 148 11.94 27.47 -4.81
CA ASP A 148 11.98 28.78 -5.50
C ASP A 148 11.70 28.67 -7.01
N GLY A 149 11.45 27.46 -7.52
CA GLY A 149 11.15 27.18 -8.92
C GLY A 149 12.10 26.17 -9.55
N THR A 150 12.10 26.12 -10.88
CA THR A 150 12.93 25.16 -11.62
C THR A 150 14.34 25.70 -11.82
N GLU A 151 15.35 24.92 -11.43
CA GLU A 151 16.75 25.25 -11.65
C GLU A 151 17.36 24.45 -12.80
N LYS A 152 18.42 25.01 -13.40
CA LYS A 152 19.23 24.36 -14.43
C LYS A 152 20.68 24.34 -14.01
N ARG A 153 21.32 23.17 -14.11
CA ARG A 153 22.73 22.94 -13.80
C ARG A 153 23.36 21.98 -14.81
N ASP A 154 24.68 21.85 -14.81
CA ASP A 154 25.42 20.86 -15.58
C ASP A 154 25.86 19.71 -14.64
N LEU A 155 25.56 18.46 -15.02
CA LEU A 155 25.99 17.27 -14.29
C LEU A 155 27.41 16.87 -14.72
N THR A 156 28.36 17.06 -13.81
CA THR A 156 29.80 16.90 -14.07
C THR A 156 30.45 15.72 -13.36
N LEU A 157 29.72 15.05 -12.48
CA LEU A 157 30.10 13.74 -11.96
C LEU A 157 28.85 13.00 -11.50
N LYS A 158 28.77 11.70 -11.79
CA LYS A 158 27.84 10.76 -11.16
C LYS A 158 28.66 9.56 -10.67
N ARG A 159 28.64 9.32 -9.36
CA ARG A 159 29.39 8.23 -8.72
C ARG A 159 28.48 7.40 -7.83
N THR A 160 28.62 6.08 -7.91
CA THR A 160 28.00 5.12 -7.00
C THR A 160 29.07 4.48 -6.12
N PHE A 161 28.74 4.25 -4.87
CA PHE A 161 29.61 3.66 -3.86
C PHE A 161 29.07 2.30 -3.44
N GLU A 162 29.97 1.40 -3.03
CA GLU A 162 29.64 0.21 -2.26
C GLU A 162 30.27 0.35 -0.89
N ILE A 163 29.42 0.52 0.12
CA ILE A 163 29.82 0.64 1.52
C ILE A 163 29.19 -0.52 2.28
N ASP A 164 29.99 -1.23 3.06
CA ASP A 164 29.50 -2.24 3.99
C ASP A 164 30.04 -1.93 5.38
N LYS A 165 29.16 -1.89 6.38
CA LYS A 165 29.49 -1.63 7.80
C LYS A 165 30.40 -0.41 7.99
N GLY A 166 30.13 0.66 7.24
CA GLY A 166 30.88 1.91 7.29
C GLY A 166 32.24 1.89 6.59
N GLU A 167 32.58 0.83 5.85
CA GLU A 167 33.80 0.74 5.04
C GLU A 167 33.51 0.83 3.55
N LEU A 168 34.20 1.75 2.86
CA LEU A 168 34.12 1.87 1.40
C LEU A 168 34.87 0.71 0.73
N ILE A 169 34.12 -0.20 0.12
CA ILE A 169 34.63 -1.36 -0.62
C ILE A 169 35.03 -0.93 -2.03
N LYS A 170 34.11 -0.31 -2.78
CA LYS A 170 34.29 0.06 -4.19
C LYS A 170 33.57 1.36 -4.54
N TYR A 171 33.95 1.96 -5.66
CA TYR A 171 33.18 3.02 -6.31
C TYR A 171 33.23 2.89 -7.84
N TYR A 172 32.18 3.40 -8.47
CA TYR A 172 32.02 3.44 -9.93
C TYR A 172 31.66 4.87 -10.35
N ASN A 173 32.30 5.40 -11.38
CA ASN A 173 31.79 6.60 -12.05
C ASN A 173 30.81 6.13 -13.12
N ASN A 174 29.53 6.47 -13.01
CA ASN A 174 28.48 6.03 -13.94
C ASN A 174 28.49 6.89 -15.21
N ASP A 175 29.56 6.77 -15.98
CA ASP A 175 29.71 7.42 -17.28
C ASP A 175 28.78 6.77 -18.32
N ILE A 176 28.45 7.51 -19.37
CA ILE A 176 27.57 7.09 -20.48
C ILE A 176 28.04 5.81 -21.19
N GLN A 177 29.32 5.45 -21.00
CA GLN A 177 29.93 4.24 -21.54
C GLN A 177 29.66 2.98 -20.72
N LEU A 178 29.23 3.10 -19.46
CA LEU A 178 28.89 1.97 -18.59
C LEU A 178 27.42 1.61 -18.77
N ASP A 179 27.15 0.32 -19.04
CA ASP A 179 25.80 -0.20 -19.02
C ASP A 179 25.32 -0.31 -17.56
N GLU A 180 24.39 0.56 -17.15
CA GLU A 180 23.82 0.55 -15.80
C GLU A 180 23.16 -0.80 -15.49
N ASN A 181 22.73 -1.57 -16.51
CA ASN A 181 22.18 -2.90 -16.31
C ASN A 181 23.20 -3.88 -15.73
N GLU A 182 24.50 -3.74 -16.02
CA GLU A 182 25.52 -4.63 -15.47
C GLU A 182 25.67 -4.45 -13.95
N ILE A 183 25.66 -3.20 -13.48
CA ILE A 183 25.71 -2.86 -12.05
C ILE A 183 24.47 -3.40 -11.33
N ILE A 184 23.31 -3.28 -11.96
CA ILE A 184 22.04 -3.80 -11.41
C ILE A 184 22.08 -5.32 -11.32
N VAL A 185 22.58 -6.01 -12.35
CA VAL A 185 22.70 -7.48 -12.35
C VAL A 185 23.63 -7.95 -11.23
N GLU A 186 24.80 -7.33 -11.05
CA GLU A 186 25.75 -7.68 -9.98
C GLU A 186 25.11 -7.53 -8.59
N LYS A 187 24.37 -6.44 -8.36
CA LYS A 187 23.65 -6.22 -7.09
C LYS A 187 22.48 -7.17 -6.87
N ILE A 188 21.80 -7.61 -7.93
CA ILE A 188 20.70 -8.57 -7.82
C ILE A 188 21.20 -9.99 -7.58
N GLU A 189 22.37 -10.37 -8.12
CA GLU A 189 22.97 -11.69 -7.89
C GLU A 189 23.38 -11.94 -6.44
N GLN A 190 23.73 -10.88 -5.70
CA GLN A 190 24.08 -10.98 -4.27
C GLN A 190 22.86 -11.25 -3.36
N ARG A 191 21.64 -11.15 -3.89
CA ARG A 191 20.40 -11.29 -3.11
C ARG A 191 20.07 -12.75 -2.85
N THR A 192 19.73 -13.08 -1.60
CA THR A 192 19.53 -14.49 -1.17
C THR A 192 18.13 -15.05 -1.49
N GLY A 193 17.23 -14.19 -2.00
CA GLY A 193 15.83 -14.51 -2.27
C GLY A 193 14.99 -14.64 -0.99
N GLY A 194 13.66 -14.64 -1.12
CA GLY A 194 12.74 -14.90 0.00
C GLY A 194 12.24 -13.67 0.79
N VAL A 195 12.92 -12.51 0.76
CA VAL A 195 12.41 -11.20 1.22
C VAL A 195 12.83 -10.12 0.22
N LEU A 196 11.92 -9.20 -0.10
CA LEU A 196 12.20 -8.09 -1.01
C LEU A 196 13.31 -7.23 -0.40
N GLU A 197 14.40 -7.08 -1.13
CA GLU A 197 15.48 -6.21 -0.73
C GLU A 197 15.28 -4.82 -1.34
N ASP A 198 15.79 -3.82 -0.64
CA ASP A 198 15.69 -2.41 -1.04
C ASP A 198 16.30 -2.21 -2.44
N ILE A 199 15.70 -1.31 -3.23
CA ILE A 199 16.18 -0.99 -4.58
C ILE A 199 16.54 0.48 -4.75
N VAL A 200 16.56 1.31 -3.67
CA VAL A 200 16.81 2.76 -3.76
C VAL A 200 17.96 3.09 -4.70
N GLU A 201 19.06 2.33 -4.64
CA GLU A 201 20.27 2.59 -5.44
C GLU A 201 20.12 2.28 -6.93
N THR A 202 19.18 1.40 -7.27
CA THR A 202 18.95 0.82 -8.60
C THR A 202 17.61 1.24 -9.22
N ILE A 203 16.91 2.23 -8.64
CA ILE A 203 15.65 2.75 -9.20
C ILE A 203 15.91 3.25 -10.62
N GLN A 204 15.06 2.81 -11.55
CA GLN A 204 15.11 3.22 -12.96
C GLN A 204 14.26 4.46 -13.23
N GLU A 205 14.51 5.15 -14.35
CA GLU A 205 13.73 6.34 -14.75
C GLU A 205 12.22 6.05 -14.83
N SER A 206 11.82 4.95 -15.48
CA SER A 206 10.40 4.55 -15.59
C SER A 206 9.75 4.24 -14.24
N GLN A 207 10.51 3.70 -13.30
CA GLN A 207 10.06 3.47 -11.92
C GLN A 207 9.95 4.79 -11.15
N LEU A 208 10.90 5.71 -11.36
CA LEU A 208 10.90 7.03 -10.73
C LEU A 208 9.71 7.88 -11.19
N ASP A 209 9.34 7.83 -12.48
CA ASP A 209 8.15 8.51 -13.00
C ASP A 209 6.88 8.09 -12.27
N ILE A 210 6.76 6.79 -11.96
CA ILE A 210 5.65 6.26 -11.14
C ILE A 210 5.75 6.78 -9.70
N ILE A 211 6.93 6.75 -9.10
CA ILE A 211 7.16 7.20 -7.72
C ILE A 211 6.78 8.68 -7.56
N GLU A 212 7.25 9.55 -8.48
CA GLU A 212 7.03 11.00 -8.45
C GLU A 212 5.66 11.45 -8.97
N ALA A 213 4.87 10.55 -9.58
CA ALA A 213 3.54 10.89 -10.09
C ALA A 213 2.64 11.50 -8.99
N ASP A 214 1.86 12.54 -9.34
CA ASP A 214 1.04 13.29 -8.38
C ASP A 214 0.07 12.36 -7.62
N PRO A 215 0.12 12.31 -6.28
CA PRO A 215 -0.76 11.45 -5.50
C PRO A 215 -2.24 11.88 -5.50
N ARG A 216 -2.59 13.01 -6.12
CA ARG A 216 -3.98 13.46 -6.29
C ARG A 216 -4.71 12.73 -7.43
N GLN A 217 -4.00 12.02 -8.29
CA GLN A 217 -4.55 11.31 -9.45
C GLN A 217 -4.55 9.80 -9.18
N ILE A 218 -5.37 9.05 -9.93
CA ILE A 218 -5.23 7.59 -9.95
C ILE A 218 -3.95 7.26 -10.72
N CYS A 219 -3.08 6.47 -10.12
CA CYS A 219 -1.90 5.90 -10.75
C CYS A 219 -2.15 4.43 -11.00
N ILE A 220 -2.18 3.99 -12.26
CA ILE A 220 -2.28 2.60 -12.66
C ILE A 220 -0.93 2.16 -13.20
N VAL A 221 -0.42 1.03 -12.73
CA VAL A 221 0.87 0.47 -13.14
C VAL A 221 0.66 -0.94 -13.66
N GLN A 222 0.75 -1.09 -14.98
CA GLN A 222 0.84 -2.38 -15.65
C GLN A 222 2.30 -2.79 -15.70
N GLY A 223 2.72 -3.67 -14.79
CA GLY A 223 4.10 -4.14 -14.75
C GLY A 223 4.18 -5.63 -15.00
N SER A 224 5.14 -6.07 -15.81
CA SER A 224 5.42 -7.48 -16.06
C SER A 224 5.98 -8.17 -14.80
N VAL A 225 6.15 -9.50 -14.83
CA VAL A 225 6.77 -10.22 -13.69
C VAL A 225 8.19 -9.71 -13.46
N GLY A 226 8.58 -9.53 -12.20
CA GLY A 226 9.95 -9.17 -11.82
C GLY A 226 10.37 -7.74 -12.19
N SER A 227 9.42 -6.88 -12.52
CA SER A 227 9.66 -5.47 -12.87
C SER A 227 9.78 -4.52 -11.67
N GLY A 228 9.56 -5.01 -10.45
CA GLY A 228 9.68 -4.18 -9.25
C GLY A 228 8.39 -3.59 -8.70
N LYS A 229 7.20 -3.89 -9.26
CA LYS A 229 5.90 -3.28 -8.90
C LYS A 229 5.69 -3.03 -7.41
N SER A 230 5.65 -4.07 -6.58
CA SER A 230 5.40 -3.92 -5.14
C SER A 230 6.46 -3.06 -4.45
N THR A 231 7.71 -3.12 -4.90
CA THR A 231 8.79 -2.27 -4.39
C THR A 231 8.58 -0.80 -4.79
N VAL A 232 8.25 -0.55 -6.06
CA VAL A 232 7.88 0.79 -6.58
C VAL A 232 6.71 1.38 -5.80
N ALA A 233 5.71 0.57 -5.44
CA ALA A 233 4.58 1.00 -4.63
C ALA A 233 4.99 1.51 -3.25
N ILE A 234 5.91 0.80 -2.59
CA ILE A 234 6.41 1.21 -1.27
C ILE A 234 7.29 2.46 -1.38
N HIS A 235 8.15 2.55 -2.39
CA HIS A 235 8.94 3.76 -2.64
C HIS A 235 8.04 4.96 -2.96
N LYS A 236 6.96 4.76 -3.72
CA LYS A 236 5.95 5.79 -3.99
C LYS A 236 5.32 6.29 -2.70
N LEU A 237 4.89 5.40 -1.80
CA LEU A 237 4.38 5.80 -0.49
C LEU A 237 5.40 6.59 0.32
N SER A 238 6.66 6.14 0.36
CA SER A 238 7.74 6.84 1.07
C SER A 238 7.95 8.25 0.50
N HIS A 239 7.97 8.38 -0.82
CA HIS A 239 8.07 9.65 -1.52
C HIS A 239 6.88 10.56 -1.23
N ILE A 240 5.65 10.02 -1.20
CA ILE A 240 4.43 10.78 -0.88
C ILE A 240 4.49 11.34 0.53
N PHE A 241 4.82 10.50 1.52
CA PHE A 241 4.89 10.95 2.92
C PHE A 241 5.99 11.98 3.15
N PHE A 242 7.08 11.91 2.37
CA PHE A 242 8.16 12.89 2.43
C PHE A 242 7.80 14.21 1.75
N ASN A 243 7.25 14.18 0.53
CA ASN A 243 6.99 15.39 -0.27
C ASN A 243 5.59 16.01 -0.06
N PHE A 244 4.64 15.27 0.51
CA PHE A 244 3.27 15.74 0.76
C PHE A 244 2.77 15.48 2.19
N PRO A 245 3.55 15.82 3.24
CA PRO A 245 3.23 15.45 4.63
C PRO A 245 1.93 16.07 5.15
N GLU A 246 1.49 17.22 4.62
CA GLU A 246 0.23 17.87 5.02
C GLU A 246 -1.00 17.33 4.25
N LEU A 247 -0.78 16.63 3.13
CA LEU A 247 -1.86 16.16 2.26
C LEU A 247 -2.30 14.73 2.59
N ILE A 248 -1.32 13.86 2.84
CA ILE A 248 -1.50 12.42 3.01
C ILE A 248 -0.64 11.94 4.19
N PHE A 249 -1.32 11.49 5.24
CA PHE A 249 -0.68 10.95 6.43
C PHE A 249 -0.51 9.43 6.34
N PRO A 250 0.60 8.86 6.85
CA PRO A 250 0.80 7.41 6.90
C PRO A 250 -0.33 6.65 7.59
N GLU A 251 -0.81 7.14 8.74
CA GLU A 251 -1.87 6.54 9.56
C GLU A 251 -3.23 6.52 8.84
N ARG A 252 -3.40 7.42 7.87
CA ARG A 252 -4.61 7.54 7.04
C ARG A 252 -4.42 6.93 5.66
N SER A 253 -3.36 6.17 5.45
CA SER A 253 -3.10 5.44 4.21
C SER A 253 -3.27 3.94 4.43
N ILE A 254 -3.60 3.22 3.36
CA ILE A 254 -3.78 1.76 3.41
C ILE A 254 -3.14 1.07 2.21
N LEU A 255 -2.50 -0.07 2.45
CA LEU A 255 -2.13 -1.04 1.44
C LEU A 255 -3.10 -2.22 1.49
N ILE A 256 -3.64 -2.59 0.33
CA ILE A 256 -4.58 -3.70 0.18
C ILE A 256 -4.03 -4.72 -0.80
N ALA A 257 -4.14 -5.98 -0.40
CA ALA A 257 -3.86 -7.15 -1.22
C ALA A 257 -4.97 -8.19 -1.07
N LYS A 258 -5.04 -9.18 -1.96
CA LYS A 258 -6.02 -10.27 -1.86
C LYS A 258 -5.66 -11.33 -0.82
N ASN A 259 -4.38 -11.58 -0.57
CA ASN A 259 -3.91 -12.69 0.26
C ASN A 259 -3.14 -12.21 1.51
N GLN A 260 -3.40 -12.83 2.67
CA GLN A 260 -2.69 -12.58 3.94
C GLN A 260 -1.18 -12.83 3.84
N ILE A 261 -0.78 -13.77 2.98
CA ILE A 261 0.61 -14.08 2.68
C ILE A 261 1.32 -12.79 2.20
N LEU A 262 0.81 -12.14 1.15
CA LEU A 262 1.40 -10.93 0.59
C LEU A 262 1.38 -9.76 1.59
N VAL A 263 0.29 -9.61 2.35
CA VAL A 263 0.19 -8.60 3.41
C VAL A 263 1.27 -8.78 4.48
N GLY A 264 1.45 -10.01 4.97
CA GLY A 264 2.48 -10.35 5.95
C GLY A 264 3.87 -10.07 5.40
N TYR A 265 4.09 -10.35 4.12
CA TYR A 265 5.35 -10.12 3.45
C TYR A 265 5.71 -8.64 3.36
N LEU A 266 4.80 -7.82 2.80
CA LEU A 266 5.00 -6.39 2.61
C LEU A 266 5.17 -5.65 3.95
N SER A 267 4.54 -6.12 5.03
CA SER A 267 4.67 -5.50 6.35
C SER A 267 6.11 -5.49 6.89
N THR A 268 6.97 -6.44 6.45
CA THR A 268 8.39 -6.49 6.85
C THR A 268 9.27 -5.43 6.16
N LEU A 269 8.78 -4.79 5.09
CA LEU A 269 9.56 -3.88 4.24
C LEU A 269 9.41 -2.42 4.63
N PHE A 270 8.23 -2.02 5.09
CA PHE A 270 7.95 -0.63 5.45
C PHE A 270 8.94 -0.04 6.48
N PRO A 271 9.28 -0.75 7.58
CA PRO A 271 10.25 -0.22 8.55
C PRO A 271 11.62 0.03 7.94
N LYS A 272 12.06 -0.85 7.02
CA LYS A 272 13.32 -0.67 6.30
C LYS A 272 13.34 0.59 5.46
N LEU A 273 12.19 1.10 5.02
CA LEU A 273 12.09 2.30 4.15
C LEU A 273 11.69 3.56 4.92
N GLY A 274 11.78 3.53 6.25
CA GLY A 274 11.41 4.64 7.12
C GLY A 274 9.90 4.94 7.12
N ILE A 275 9.08 4.01 6.61
CA ILE A 275 7.62 4.12 6.66
C ILE A 275 7.16 3.39 7.91
N PHE A 276 6.51 4.14 8.79
CA PHE A 276 5.91 3.62 9.99
C PHE A 276 4.40 3.94 9.97
N ASP A 277 3.61 3.14 10.68
CA ASP A 277 2.19 3.41 10.94
C ASP A 277 1.22 3.34 9.74
N ILE A 278 1.61 2.68 8.64
CA ILE A 278 0.69 2.41 7.53
C ILE A 278 -0.25 1.24 7.84
N ASN A 279 -1.53 1.37 7.44
CA ASN A 279 -2.46 0.25 7.52
C ASN A 279 -2.20 -0.75 6.38
N TYR A 280 -2.21 -2.04 6.67
CA TYR A 280 -2.15 -3.09 5.66
C TYR A 280 -3.19 -4.17 5.99
N LYS A 281 -4.04 -4.51 5.03
CA LYS A 281 -5.15 -5.45 5.24
C LYS A 281 -5.46 -6.21 3.96
N THR A 282 -6.08 -7.38 4.10
CA THR A 282 -6.81 -7.94 2.98
C THR A 282 -8.12 -7.17 2.77
N LEU A 283 -8.68 -7.20 1.56
CA LEU A 283 -9.98 -6.57 1.33
C LEU A 283 -11.08 -7.24 2.16
N ARG A 284 -11.03 -8.57 2.32
CA ARG A 284 -11.96 -9.31 3.19
C ARG A 284 -11.94 -8.77 4.63
N ASP A 285 -10.74 -8.56 5.19
CA ASP A 285 -10.62 -7.97 6.53
C ASP A 285 -11.20 -6.55 6.57
N LEU A 286 -10.96 -5.75 5.52
CA LEU A 286 -11.49 -4.39 5.44
C LEU A 286 -13.02 -4.40 5.43
N VAL A 287 -13.65 -5.28 4.64
CA VAL A 287 -15.10 -5.45 4.59
C VAL A 287 -15.66 -5.90 5.94
N TYR A 288 -15.03 -6.87 6.61
CA TYR A 288 -15.42 -7.27 7.97
C TYR A 288 -15.34 -6.09 8.95
N ASN A 289 -14.26 -5.32 8.89
CA ASN A 289 -14.09 -4.14 9.75
C ASN A 289 -15.15 -3.08 9.47
N VAL A 290 -15.57 -2.91 8.22
CA VAL A 290 -16.63 -1.98 7.84
C VAL A 290 -17.95 -2.40 8.48
N VAL A 291 -18.33 -3.67 8.29
CA VAL A 291 -19.57 -4.23 8.84
C VAL A 291 -19.60 -4.12 10.36
N PHE A 292 -18.49 -4.45 11.02
CA PHE A 292 -18.38 -4.38 12.47
C PHE A 292 -18.48 -2.95 13.00
N ARG A 293 -17.75 -2.00 12.41
CA ARG A 293 -17.74 -0.59 12.88
C ARG A 293 -19.04 0.14 12.63
N GLU A 294 -19.74 -0.17 11.54
CA GLU A 294 -21.07 0.37 11.24
C GLU A 294 -22.18 -0.38 12.00
N GLU A 295 -21.82 -1.34 12.86
CA GLU A 295 -22.75 -2.14 13.67
C GLU A 295 -23.85 -2.82 12.83
N LEU A 296 -23.50 -3.25 11.61
CA LEU A 296 -24.45 -3.89 10.71
C LEU A 296 -24.71 -5.31 11.22
N LYS A 297 -25.98 -5.63 11.51
CA LYS A 297 -26.42 -6.94 12.00
C LYS A 297 -26.50 -7.97 10.86
N LEU A 298 -25.42 -8.12 10.09
CA LEU A 298 -25.33 -9.06 8.98
C LEU A 298 -24.67 -10.36 9.44
N ASN A 299 -25.23 -11.50 9.06
CA ASN A 299 -24.62 -12.80 9.29
C ASN A 299 -23.75 -13.16 8.07
N ILE A 300 -22.43 -13.00 8.21
CA ILE A 300 -21.49 -13.06 7.07
C ILE A 300 -20.77 -14.40 7.03
N ASP A 301 -20.73 -15.02 5.86
CA ASP A 301 -19.92 -16.20 5.57
C ASP A 301 -19.23 -16.06 4.19
N PHE A 302 -17.95 -15.67 4.21
CA PHE A 302 -17.14 -15.49 3.00
C PHE A 302 -16.50 -16.78 2.47
N ASP A 303 -16.65 -17.91 3.16
CA ASP A 303 -16.10 -19.20 2.73
C ASP A 303 -17.10 -20.00 1.85
N ARG A 304 -18.25 -19.41 1.53
CA ARG A 304 -19.29 -20.05 0.72
C ARG A 304 -18.88 -20.16 -0.75
N ILE A 305 -18.89 -21.38 -1.27
CA ILE A 305 -18.40 -21.78 -2.62
C ILE A 305 -19.10 -21.06 -3.81
N ASN A 306 -20.28 -20.44 -3.61
CA ASN A 306 -21.05 -19.77 -4.67
C ASN A 306 -20.68 -18.30 -4.92
N ASP A 307 -19.56 -17.82 -4.38
CA ASP A 307 -19.15 -16.41 -4.42
C ASP A 307 -18.47 -15.97 -5.74
N ILE A 308 -18.87 -16.57 -6.86
CA ILE A 308 -18.27 -16.31 -8.19
C ILE A 308 -18.54 -14.85 -8.56
N MET A 309 -17.57 -13.98 -8.32
CA MET A 309 -17.73 -12.52 -8.48
C MET A 309 -17.73 -12.09 -9.96
N SER A 310 -18.84 -12.34 -10.64
CA SER A 310 -19.27 -11.58 -11.82
C SER A 310 -20.41 -10.65 -11.40
N VAL A 311 -20.10 -9.35 -11.30
CA VAL A 311 -21.09 -8.28 -11.32
C VAL A 311 -20.77 -7.45 -12.54
N THR A 312 -21.70 -7.39 -13.48
CA THR A 312 -21.48 -6.63 -14.70
C THR A 312 -21.60 -5.13 -14.42
N VAL A 313 -20.96 -4.32 -15.27
CA VAL A 313 -21.13 -2.87 -15.24
C VAL A 313 -22.62 -2.49 -15.38
N GLU A 314 -23.40 -3.30 -16.10
CA GLU A 314 -24.84 -3.13 -16.28
C GLU A 314 -25.63 -3.32 -14.98
N GLU A 315 -25.30 -4.33 -14.17
CA GLU A 315 -25.91 -4.52 -12.84
C GLU A 315 -25.61 -3.33 -11.91
N ILE A 316 -24.35 -2.87 -11.88
CA ILE A 316 -23.95 -1.68 -11.11
C ILE A 316 -24.74 -0.44 -11.58
N SER A 317 -24.89 -0.28 -12.90
CA SER A 317 -25.64 0.84 -13.47
C SER A 317 -27.11 0.83 -13.06
N THR A 318 -27.73 -0.35 -13.04
CA THR A 318 -29.12 -0.55 -12.63
C THR A 318 -29.32 -0.21 -11.15
N ILE A 319 -28.37 -0.61 -10.29
CA ILE A 319 -28.38 -0.26 -8.87
C ILE A 319 -28.28 1.27 -8.70
N ARG A 320 -27.32 1.92 -9.39
CA ARG A 320 -27.16 3.38 -9.37
C ARG A 320 -28.42 4.11 -9.82
N GLU A 321 -29.13 3.62 -10.84
CA GLU A 321 -30.41 4.20 -11.27
C GLU A 321 -31.51 4.11 -10.20
N LYS A 322 -31.64 2.95 -9.55
CA LYS A 322 -32.59 2.78 -8.43
C LYS A 322 -32.26 3.74 -7.27
N ILE A 323 -30.99 3.88 -6.91
CA ILE A 323 -30.51 4.81 -5.87
C ILE A 323 -30.82 6.26 -6.27
N LYS A 324 -30.55 6.64 -7.54
CA LYS A 324 -30.83 7.99 -8.04
C LYS A 324 -32.32 8.35 -7.94
N LYS A 325 -33.22 7.39 -8.18
CA LYS A 325 -34.67 7.60 -7.98
C LYS A 325 -35.00 7.93 -6.53
N ILE A 326 -34.34 7.28 -5.56
CA ILE A 326 -34.48 7.57 -4.13
C ILE A 326 -33.93 8.96 -3.81
N GLN A 327 -32.73 9.30 -4.32
CA GLN A 327 -32.14 10.64 -4.14
C GLN A 327 -33.09 11.74 -4.61
N VAL A 328 -33.61 11.65 -5.85
CA VAL A 328 -34.54 12.63 -6.41
C VAL A 328 -35.85 12.71 -5.61
N LYS A 329 -36.39 11.56 -5.17
CA LYS A 329 -37.60 11.52 -4.33
C LYS A 329 -37.41 12.34 -3.05
N TYR A 330 -36.32 12.11 -2.32
CA TYR A 330 -36.09 12.78 -1.05
C TYR A 330 -35.60 14.22 -1.18
N GLU A 331 -34.85 14.55 -2.24
CA GLU A 331 -34.53 15.92 -2.61
C GLU A 331 -35.83 16.74 -2.80
N ASN A 332 -36.79 16.20 -3.54
CA ASN A 332 -38.10 16.84 -3.73
C ASN A 332 -38.89 16.94 -2.42
N GLU A 333 -38.90 15.90 -1.58
CA GLU A 333 -39.59 15.95 -0.28
C GLU A 333 -39.00 17.04 0.65
N ILE A 334 -37.68 17.27 0.61
CA ILE A 334 -37.01 18.37 1.33
C ILE A 334 -37.37 19.72 0.70
N GLN A 335 -37.30 19.86 -0.63
CA GLN A 335 -37.62 21.13 -1.29
C GLN A 335 -39.07 21.56 -1.04
N VAL A 336 -40.02 20.64 -1.14
CA VAL A 336 -41.45 20.92 -0.85
C VAL A 336 -41.66 21.36 0.60
N LEU A 337 -40.84 20.89 1.54
CA LEU A 337 -40.93 21.32 2.94
C LEU A 337 -40.64 22.81 3.11
N PHE A 338 -39.66 23.34 2.37
CA PHE A 338 -39.19 24.73 2.48
C PHE A 338 -39.84 25.68 1.46
N GLN A 339 -40.58 25.16 0.48
CA GLN A 339 -41.45 25.97 -0.41
C GLN A 339 -42.75 26.42 0.28
N ASP A 340 -43.08 25.85 1.44
CA ASP A 340 -44.20 26.31 2.26
C ASP A 340 -43.90 27.74 2.77
N PRO A 341 -44.77 28.74 2.54
CA PRO A 341 -44.55 30.12 2.98
C PRO A 341 -44.26 30.25 4.48
N ASP A 342 -44.78 29.33 5.30
CA ASP A 342 -44.53 29.33 6.75
C ASP A 342 -43.10 28.87 7.10
N ASN A 343 -42.43 28.11 6.22
CA ASN A 343 -41.11 27.52 6.43
C ASN A 343 -39.99 28.18 5.60
N GLU A 344 -40.35 28.98 4.59
CA GLU A 344 -39.44 29.61 3.64
C GLU A 344 -38.31 30.40 4.33
N THR A 345 -38.60 31.05 5.46
CA THR A 345 -37.62 31.81 6.24
C THR A 345 -36.47 30.97 6.78
N PHE A 346 -36.61 29.65 6.82
CA PHE A 346 -35.60 28.68 7.26
C PHE A 346 -35.00 27.87 6.08
N GLY A 347 -35.40 28.18 4.84
CA GLY A 347 -35.06 27.43 3.62
C GLY A 347 -33.71 27.76 2.98
N GLY A 348 -32.68 28.07 3.77
CA GLY A 348 -31.33 28.40 3.25
C GLY A 348 -30.48 27.19 2.82
N PHE A 349 -31.02 25.98 2.91
CA PHE A 349 -30.28 24.75 2.70
C PHE A 349 -30.00 24.46 1.21
N LYS A 350 -28.79 23.95 0.93
CA LYS A 350 -28.40 23.48 -0.39
C LYS A 350 -28.22 21.96 -0.39
N TYR A 351 -29.16 21.25 -1.00
CA TYR A 351 -29.05 19.80 -1.17
C TYR A 351 -27.80 19.45 -1.99
N ASN A 352 -26.91 18.67 -1.39
CA ASN A 352 -25.68 18.23 -2.04
C ASN A 352 -25.89 16.82 -2.62
N ARG A 353 -25.91 16.71 -3.95
CA ARG A 353 -26.08 15.42 -4.63
C ARG A 353 -24.84 14.52 -4.55
N ASP A 354 -23.71 15.05 -4.10
CA ASP A 354 -22.45 14.31 -3.97
C ASP A 354 -22.34 13.55 -2.64
N ILE A 355 -23.23 13.84 -1.67
CA ILE A 355 -23.29 13.12 -0.39
C ILE A 355 -24.56 12.24 -0.31
N PRO A 356 -24.55 11.17 0.49
CA PRO A 356 -25.71 10.29 0.70
C PRO A 356 -26.97 11.03 1.15
N VAL A 357 -28.12 10.44 0.84
CA VAL A 357 -29.43 11.03 1.19
C VAL A 357 -29.57 11.22 2.70
N TYR A 358 -29.12 10.24 3.47
CA TYR A 358 -29.18 10.30 4.93
C TYR A 358 -28.23 11.33 5.54
N GLU A 359 -27.05 11.55 4.94
CA GLU A 359 -26.11 12.59 5.36
C GLU A 359 -26.70 13.97 5.11
N ASN A 360 -27.28 14.22 3.93
CA ASN A 360 -28.05 15.45 3.67
C ASN A 360 -29.12 15.69 4.74
N PHE A 361 -29.91 14.67 5.09
CA PHE A 361 -30.90 14.81 6.16
C PHE A 361 -30.27 15.14 7.51
N THR A 362 -29.10 14.62 7.79
CA THR A 362 -28.40 14.83 9.06
C THR A 362 -27.86 16.26 9.15
N GLU A 363 -27.29 16.79 8.06
CA GLU A 363 -26.87 18.20 7.98
C GLU A 363 -28.07 19.14 8.16
N VAL A 364 -29.14 18.97 7.38
CA VAL A 364 -30.36 19.81 7.51
C VAL A 364 -30.94 19.73 8.93
N LEU A 365 -30.97 18.52 9.51
CA LEU A 365 -31.47 18.34 10.87
C LEU A 365 -30.60 19.08 11.89
N SER A 366 -29.27 19.02 11.77
CA SER A 366 -28.34 19.72 12.65
C SER A 366 -28.58 21.23 12.58
N ASP A 367 -28.62 21.79 11.37
CA ASP A 367 -28.87 23.23 11.15
C ASP A 367 -30.20 23.68 11.78
N MET A 368 -31.26 22.89 11.57
CA MET A 368 -32.59 23.22 12.12
C MET A 368 -32.66 23.03 13.64
N GLU A 369 -31.90 22.10 14.21
CA GLU A 369 -31.81 21.91 15.67
C GLU A 369 -31.01 23.03 16.34
N GLU A 370 -29.92 23.48 15.72
CA GLU A 370 -29.14 24.65 16.15
C GLU A 370 -29.99 25.93 16.11
N GLU A 371 -30.71 26.16 15.01
CA GLU A 371 -31.63 27.30 14.89
C GLU A 371 -32.74 27.22 15.95
N LEU A 372 -33.32 26.05 16.17
CA LEU A 372 -34.33 25.83 17.23
C LEU A 372 -33.77 26.16 18.61
N GLN A 373 -32.51 25.84 18.87
CA GLN A 373 -31.84 26.15 20.13
C GLN A 373 -31.58 27.65 20.28
N MET A 374 -31.08 28.32 19.23
CA MET A 374 -30.91 29.78 19.22
C MET A 374 -32.21 30.51 19.51
N GLN A 375 -33.32 30.13 18.87
CA GLN A 375 -34.63 30.73 19.11
C GLN A 375 -35.11 30.56 20.57
N ARG A 376 -34.78 29.42 21.22
CA ARG A 376 -35.08 29.20 22.65
C ARG A 376 -34.26 30.10 23.55
N ASP A 377 -32.99 30.31 23.21
CA ASP A 377 -32.10 31.12 24.03
C ASP A 377 -32.45 32.61 23.89
N TYR A 378 -32.80 33.09 22.70
CA TYR A 378 -33.39 34.42 22.52
C TYR A 378 -34.69 34.61 23.32
N LEU A 379 -35.55 33.58 23.37
CA LEU A 379 -36.79 33.68 24.16
C LEU A 379 -36.52 33.83 25.66
N LYS A 380 -35.47 33.17 26.18
CA LYS A 380 -35.05 33.32 27.60
C LYS A 380 -34.49 34.71 27.87
N GLU A 381 -33.71 35.26 26.93
CA GLU A 381 -33.03 36.55 27.09
C GLU A 381 -34.00 37.75 27.06
N TYR A 382 -34.95 37.77 26.11
CA TYR A 382 -35.85 38.91 25.90
C TYR A 382 -37.12 38.93 26.79
N GLY A 383 -37.35 37.87 27.59
CA GLY A 383 -38.49 37.74 28.49
C GLY A 383 -39.85 37.55 27.79
N GLU A 384 -40.79 36.86 28.45
CA GLU A 384 -42.02 36.36 27.80
C GLU A 384 -43.02 37.43 27.29
N LYS A 385 -42.88 38.69 27.71
CA LYS A 385 -43.90 39.74 27.49
C LYS A 385 -43.57 40.71 26.34
N SER A 386 -42.49 40.49 25.58
CA SER A 386 -42.12 41.36 24.45
C SER A 386 -42.80 40.93 23.14
N ALA A 387 -43.04 41.87 22.21
CA ALA A 387 -43.56 41.54 20.87
C ALA A 387 -42.61 40.61 20.07
N ARG A 388 -41.31 40.65 20.38
CA ARG A 388 -40.30 39.73 19.81
C ARG A 388 -40.43 38.32 20.39
N ALA A 389 -40.79 38.18 21.67
CA ALA A 389 -41.02 36.87 22.30
C ALA A 389 -42.16 36.09 21.62
N TRP A 390 -43.19 36.76 21.10
CA TRP A 390 -44.25 36.12 20.32
C TRP A 390 -43.70 35.51 19.02
N ARG A 391 -42.86 36.26 18.28
CA ARG A 391 -42.21 35.76 17.06
C ARG A 391 -41.31 34.55 17.35
N PHE A 392 -40.50 34.60 18.41
CA PHE A 392 -39.66 33.47 18.80
C PHE A 392 -40.49 32.24 19.18
N LYS A 393 -41.61 32.41 19.90
CA LYS A 393 -42.54 31.31 20.22
C LYS A 393 -43.13 30.68 18.95
N GLU A 394 -43.51 31.48 17.95
CA GLU A 394 -44.03 30.97 16.68
C GLU A 394 -42.94 30.27 15.86
N ASN A 395 -41.74 30.86 15.76
CA ASN A 395 -40.57 30.26 15.12
C ASN A 395 -40.23 28.88 15.74
N ILE A 396 -40.20 28.79 17.08
CA ILE A 396 -39.96 27.51 17.78
C ILE A 396 -41.01 26.46 17.41
N LYS A 397 -42.28 26.87 17.26
CA LYS A 397 -43.36 25.96 16.87
C LYS A 397 -43.23 25.49 15.42
N ILE A 398 -42.78 26.36 14.52
CA ILE A 398 -42.50 26.04 13.12
C ILE A 398 -41.29 25.10 13.03
N LEU A 399 -40.16 25.46 13.63
CA LEU A 399 -38.92 24.66 13.65
C LEU A 399 -39.15 23.27 14.27
N ARG A 400 -39.93 23.16 15.36
CA ARG A 400 -40.32 21.85 15.91
C ARG A 400 -41.08 20.99 14.89
N ARG A 401 -41.98 21.59 14.11
CA ARG A 401 -42.72 20.87 13.05
C ARG A 401 -41.78 20.41 11.95
N ILE A 402 -40.87 21.28 11.50
CA ILE A 402 -39.84 20.97 10.50
C ILE A 402 -38.94 19.82 10.97
N VAL A 403 -38.32 19.94 12.15
CA VAL A 403 -37.45 18.91 12.74
C VAL A 403 -38.18 17.57 12.87
N ASN A 404 -39.42 17.57 13.36
CA ASN A 404 -40.20 16.33 13.48
C ASN A 404 -40.51 15.70 12.12
N LYS A 405 -40.80 16.50 11.09
CA LYS A 405 -41.05 16.00 9.74
C LYS A 405 -39.76 15.45 9.11
N LEU A 406 -38.65 16.15 9.22
CA LEU A 406 -37.33 15.68 8.77
C LEU A 406 -36.92 14.38 9.48
N LYS A 407 -37.12 14.26 10.80
CA LYS A 407 -36.88 13.01 11.55
C LYS A 407 -37.72 11.85 11.00
N ARG A 408 -39.01 12.08 10.70
CA ARG A 408 -39.88 11.06 10.09
C ARG A 408 -39.41 10.65 8.71
N LEU A 409 -39.00 11.59 7.86
CA LEU A 409 -38.47 11.28 6.52
C LEU A 409 -37.17 10.48 6.61
N ARG A 410 -36.26 10.86 7.50
CA ARG A 410 -35.02 10.12 7.78
C ARG A 410 -35.28 8.70 8.26
N THR A 411 -36.26 8.50 9.16
CA THR A 411 -36.68 7.15 9.60
C THR A 411 -37.31 6.35 8.45
N LYS A 412 -38.19 6.96 7.66
CA LYS A 412 -38.83 6.34 6.49
C LYS A 412 -37.82 5.86 5.46
N LEU A 413 -36.77 6.65 5.20
CA LEU A 413 -35.67 6.27 4.32
C LEU A 413 -35.00 4.98 4.81
N ARG A 414 -34.65 4.93 6.10
CA ARG A 414 -33.90 3.80 6.70
C ARG A 414 -34.75 2.54 6.86
N GLU A 415 -36.00 2.66 7.29
CA GLU A 415 -36.83 1.50 7.65
C GLU A 415 -37.66 0.96 6.47
N SER A 416 -38.11 1.84 5.57
CA SER A 416 -38.99 1.48 4.45
C SER A 416 -38.22 1.39 3.13
N ASP A 417 -37.77 2.53 2.60
CA ASP A 417 -37.25 2.60 1.23
C ASP A 417 -35.93 1.84 1.06
N PHE A 418 -35.05 1.88 2.05
CA PHE A 418 -33.81 1.08 2.06
C PHE A 418 -34.11 -0.43 2.13
N THR A 419 -35.06 -0.84 2.98
CA THR A 419 -35.51 -2.24 3.07
C THR A 419 -36.15 -2.74 1.77
N GLU A 420 -36.96 -1.90 1.12
CA GLU A 420 -37.58 -2.21 -0.17
C GLU A 420 -36.53 -2.35 -1.28
N LEU A 421 -35.52 -1.48 -1.27
CA LEU A 421 -34.41 -1.53 -2.22
C LEU A 421 -33.66 -2.86 -2.13
N HIS A 422 -33.33 -3.33 -0.92
CA HIS A 422 -32.65 -4.62 -0.73
C HIS A 422 -33.51 -5.80 -1.19
N LYS A 423 -34.82 -5.78 -0.92
CA LYS A 423 -35.76 -6.80 -1.41
C LYS A 423 -35.82 -6.82 -2.94
N SER A 424 -35.81 -5.65 -3.58
CA SER A 424 -35.84 -5.52 -5.05
C SER A 424 -34.58 -6.04 -5.74
N LEU A 425 -33.51 -6.26 -4.97
CA LEU A 425 -32.22 -6.79 -5.42
C LEU A 425 -31.98 -8.23 -4.90
N SER A 426 -33.00 -8.83 -4.28
CA SER A 426 -32.96 -10.21 -3.76
C SER A 426 -31.84 -10.48 -2.76
N LEU A 427 -31.42 -9.48 -1.98
CA LEU A 427 -30.33 -9.62 -1.01
C LEU A 427 -30.79 -10.39 0.25
N PRO A 428 -30.04 -11.41 0.72
CA PRO A 428 -30.44 -12.24 1.86
C PRO A 428 -30.10 -11.59 3.22
N VAL A 429 -30.64 -10.40 3.50
CA VAL A 429 -30.31 -9.60 4.71
C VAL A 429 -30.63 -10.31 6.04
N ASN A 430 -31.66 -11.17 6.06
CA ASN A 430 -32.04 -11.97 7.25
C ASN A 430 -31.42 -13.38 7.27
N GLY A 431 -30.62 -13.72 6.26
CA GLY A 431 -29.95 -15.02 6.12
C GLY A 431 -28.43 -14.89 6.23
N GLN A 432 -27.73 -15.96 5.90
CA GLN A 432 -26.28 -15.91 5.69
C GLN A 432 -25.97 -15.20 4.37
N MET A 433 -25.14 -14.16 4.44
CA MET A 433 -24.68 -13.38 3.29
C MET A 433 -23.28 -13.82 2.86
N GLY A 434 -23.12 -14.09 1.56
CA GLY A 434 -21.80 -14.27 0.94
C GLY A 434 -21.04 -12.94 0.82
N TYR A 435 -19.81 -13.00 0.31
CA TYR A 435 -18.95 -11.85 0.07
C TYR A 435 -19.55 -10.90 -0.98
N LYS A 436 -20.01 -11.42 -2.14
CA LYS A 436 -20.69 -10.63 -3.18
C LYS A 436 -21.91 -9.89 -2.64
N ASP A 437 -22.78 -10.59 -1.92
CA ASP A 437 -23.99 -9.99 -1.34
C ASP A 437 -23.64 -8.91 -0.31
N THR A 438 -22.61 -9.15 0.49
CA THR A 438 -22.13 -8.19 1.49
C THR A 438 -21.59 -6.93 0.83
N LEU A 439 -20.76 -7.08 -0.21
CA LEU A 439 -20.25 -5.93 -0.98
C LEU A 439 -21.39 -5.14 -1.64
N MET A 440 -22.37 -5.81 -2.24
CA MET A 440 -23.54 -5.14 -2.83
C MET A 440 -24.33 -4.37 -1.76
N TYR A 441 -24.57 -4.99 -0.60
CA TYR A 441 -25.24 -4.34 0.52
C TYR A 441 -24.47 -3.10 0.99
N LEU A 442 -23.15 -3.22 1.20
CA LEU A 442 -22.30 -2.11 1.62
C LEU A 442 -22.26 -0.97 0.60
N PHE A 443 -22.28 -1.29 -0.70
CA PHE A 443 -22.32 -0.27 -1.75
C PHE A 443 -23.62 0.54 -1.64
N ILE A 444 -24.76 -0.13 -1.55
CA ILE A 444 -26.07 0.51 -1.40
C ILE A 444 -26.14 1.31 -0.08
N TYR A 445 -25.65 0.73 1.01
CA TYR A 445 -25.55 1.39 2.31
C TYR A 445 -24.74 2.68 2.20
N SER A 446 -23.57 2.64 1.54
CA SER A 446 -22.70 3.80 1.40
C SER A 446 -23.31 4.93 0.58
N GLU A 447 -24.14 4.63 -0.42
CA GLU A 447 -24.76 5.62 -1.31
C GLU A 447 -26.05 6.22 -0.73
N VAL A 448 -26.80 5.44 0.05
CA VAL A 448 -28.09 5.88 0.62
C VAL A 448 -27.91 6.45 2.03
N ILE A 449 -27.15 5.75 2.87
CA ILE A 449 -26.95 6.05 4.29
C ILE A 449 -25.61 6.75 4.53
N GLY A 450 -24.53 6.26 3.91
CA GLY A 450 -23.17 6.70 4.17
C GLY A 450 -22.54 6.01 5.38
N PHE A 451 -21.23 5.80 5.35
CA PHE A 451 -20.48 5.23 6.47
C PHE A 451 -20.25 6.29 7.54
N GLN A 452 -20.81 6.09 8.73
CA GLN A 452 -20.80 7.09 9.81
C GLN A 452 -19.67 6.86 10.82
N ASN A 453 -19.27 5.60 11.01
CA ASN A 453 -18.36 5.17 12.07
C ASN A 453 -16.97 4.77 11.53
N ILE A 454 -16.73 5.03 10.25
CA ILE A 454 -15.48 4.69 9.58
C ILE A 454 -14.78 5.94 9.09
N GLN A 455 -13.54 6.10 9.54
CA GLN A 455 -12.66 7.12 9.00
C GLN A 455 -12.17 6.69 7.61
N LYS A 456 -12.46 7.52 6.60
CA LYS A 456 -11.96 7.30 5.23
C LYS A 456 -10.44 7.49 5.14
N TYR A 457 -9.83 6.69 4.27
CA TYR A 457 -8.40 6.74 3.95
C TYR A 457 -8.09 7.87 2.97
N GLN A 458 -6.93 8.49 3.10
CA GLN A 458 -6.45 9.56 2.23
C GLN A 458 -5.69 9.05 1.00
N TYR A 459 -5.16 7.83 1.05
CA TYR A 459 -4.45 7.20 -0.05
C TYR A 459 -4.56 5.68 0.06
N CYS A 460 -4.68 5.00 -1.07
CA CYS A 460 -4.75 3.54 -1.11
C CYS A 460 -3.81 2.98 -2.17
N VAL A 461 -2.97 2.03 -1.75
CA VAL A 461 -2.19 1.18 -2.65
C VAL A 461 -2.89 -0.15 -2.79
N VAL A 462 -3.17 -0.55 -4.01
CA VAL A 462 -3.71 -1.87 -4.34
C VAL A 462 -2.62 -2.65 -5.06
N ASP A 463 -2.11 -3.70 -4.43
CA ASP A 463 -1.17 -4.63 -5.05
C ASP A 463 -1.93 -5.84 -5.63
N GLU A 464 -1.43 -6.39 -6.73
CA GLU A 464 -2.12 -7.39 -7.55
C GLU A 464 -3.54 -6.94 -7.96
N GLY A 465 -3.66 -5.68 -8.36
CA GLY A 465 -4.92 -5.01 -8.67
C GLY A 465 -5.76 -5.66 -9.78
N GLN A 466 -5.15 -6.50 -10.61
CA GLN A 466 -5.87 -7.28 -11.63
C GLN A 466 -6.83 -8.31 -11.02
N ASP A 467 -6.53 -8.84 -9.82
CA ASP A 467 -7.35 -9.88 -9.20
C ASP A 467 -8.62 -9.32 -8.57
N PHE A 468 -8.70 -8.00 -8.38
CA PHE A 468 -9.83 -7.34 -7.74
C PHE A 468 -11.00 -7.21 -8.72
N SER A 469 -12.21 -7.49 -8.27
CA SER A 469 -13.40 -7.30 -9.07
C SER A 469 -13.80 -5.82 -9.12
N LEU A 470 -14.64 -5.45 -10.10
CA LEU A 470 -15.18 -4.10 -10.18
C LEU A 470 -16.01 -3.70 -8.95
N LEU A 471 -16.69 -4.66 -8.31
CA LEU A 471 -17.44 -4.39 -7.08
C LEU A 471 -16.51 -4.12 -5.88
N GLU A 472 -15.37 -4.79 -5.83
CA GLU A 472 -14.34 -4.54 -4.83
C GLU A 472 -13.78 -3.12 -4.99
N TYR A 473 -13.46 -2.69 -6.21
CA TYR A 473 -13.05 -1.30 -6.48
C TYR A 473 -14.13 -0.27 -6.17
N LEU A 474 -15.41 -0.58 -6.37
CA LEU A 474 -16.52 0.30 -5.97
C LEU A 474 -16.50 0.58 -4.46
N ILE A 475 -16.35 -0.47 -3.64
CA ILE A 475 -16.29 -0.32 -2.19
C ILE A 475 -15.03 0.44 -1.77
N LEU A 476 -13.89 0.14 -2.38
CA LEU A 476 -12.65 0.87 -2.13
C LEU A 476 -12.80 2.37 -2.45
N GLY A 477 -13.43 2.71 -3.57
CA GLY A 477 -13.73 4.10 -3.94
C GLY A 477 -14.55 4.85 -2.88
N LYS A 478 -15.40 4.16 -2.12
CA LYS A 478 -16.17 4.75 -1.01
C LYS A 478 -15.38 4.93 0.27
N LEU A 479 -14.32 4.16 0.45
CA LEU A 479 -13.45 4.21 1.63
C LEU A 479 -12.23 5.13 1.44
N VAL A 480 -11.92 5.52 0.21
CA VAL A 480 -10.74 6.33 -0.14
C VAL A 480 -11.16 7.71 -0.65
N ILE A 481 -10.62 8.75 -0.05
CA ILE A 481 -10.95 10.15 -0.34
C ILE A 481 -10.42 10.54 -1.72
N ASN A 482 -11.26 11.22 -2.52
CA ASN A 482 -10.92 11.80 -3.83
C ASN A 482 -10.33 10.82 -4.85
N GLY A 483 -10.60 9.51 -4.70
CA GLY A 483 -10.09 8.50 -5.62
C GLY A 483 -8.55 8.44 -5.69
N ARG A 484 -7.85 8.75 -4.60
CA ARG A 484 -6.38 8.73 -4.57
C ARG A 484 -5.83 7.31 -4.45
N PHE A 485 -5.62 6.67 -5.60
CA PHE A 485 -5.17 5.29 -5.70
C PHE A 485 -3.82 5.16 -6.41
N CYS A 486 -3.01 4.20 -5.95
CA CYS A 486 -1.96 3.57 -6.75
C CYS A 486 -2.31 2.10 -6.92
N ILE A 487 -2.61 1.68 -8.14
CA ILE A 487 -3.06 0.34 -8.47
C ILE A 487 -1.97 -0.30 -9.28
N LEU A 488 -1.38 -1.39 -8.78
CA LEU A 488 -0.30 -2.10 -9.44
C LEU A 488 -0.73 -3.51 -9.75
N GLY A 489 -0.38 -4.00 -10.93
CA GLY A 489 -0.68 -5.37 -11.27
C GLY A 489 -0.16 -5.77 -12.64
N ASP A 490 -0.60 -6.95 -13.05
CA ASP A 490 -0.28 -7.54 -14.34
C ASP A 490 -1.48 -8.34 -14.87
N LEU A 491 -2.13 -7.86 -15.92
CA LEU A 491 -3.28 -8.53 -16.54
C LEU A 491 -2.98 -9.98 -17.00
N ASN A 492 -1.72 -10.29 -17.35
CA ASN A 492 -1.29 -11.64 -17.70
C ASN A 492 -1.18 -12.58 -16.49
N GLN A 493 -1.15 -12.04 -15.27
CA GLN A 493 -1.12 -12.81 -14.03
C GLN A 493 -2.49 -12.91 -13.34
N SER A 494 -3.59 -12.54 -14.02
CA SER A 494 -4.93 -12.75 -13.49
C SER A 494 -5.25 -14.25 -13.51
N ILE A 495 -5.23 -14.90 -12.34
CA ILE A 495 -5.55 -16.34 -12.19
C ILE A 495 -7.05 -16.54 -11.97
N SER A 496 -7.73 -15.53 -11.41
CA SER A 496 -9.16 -15.56 -11.16
C SER A 496 -9.95 -15.03 -12.36
N ASP A 497 -11.07 -15.69 -12.66
CA ASP A 497 -12.07 -15.21 -13.62
C ASP A 497 -12.87 -14.00 -13.08
N GLU A 498 -12.66 -13.63 -11.80
CA GLU A 498 -13.33 -12.54 -11.10
C GLU A 498 -12.59 -11.19 -11.17
N GLY A 499 -11.36 -11.21 -11.71
CA GLY A 499 -10.53 -10.03 -11.85
C GLY A 499 -11.10 -9.01 -12.83
N ILE A 500 -10.46 -7.85 -12.94
CA ILE A 500 -10.81 -6.87 -13.96
C ILE A 500 -10.46 -7.39 -15.37
N PRO A 501 -11.28 -7.07 -16.38
CA PRO A 501 -10.96 -7.40 -17.76
C PRO A 501 -9.84 -6.51 -18.32
N ASP A 502 -9.81 -5.24 -17.89
CA ASP A 502 -8.88 -4.21 -18.33
C ASP A 502 -8.78 -3.09 -17.27
N TRP A 503 -7.73 -2.28 -17.37
CA TRP A 503 -7.48 -1.17 -16.46
C TRP A 503 -8.48 0.00 -16.63
N ASP A 504 -9.01 0.23 -17.82
CA ASP A 504 -9.95 1.33 -18.11
C ASP A 504 -11.25 1.18 -17.31
N SER A 505 -11.68 -0.07 -17.08
CA SER A 505 -12.86 -0.42 -16.31
C SER A 505 -12.84 0.12 -14.87
N ILE A 506 -11.66 0.32 -14.27
CA ILE A 506 -11.52 0.90 -12.92
C ILE A 506 -11.98 2.36 -12.91
N SER A 507 -11.61 3.15 -13.92
CA SER A 507 -11.97 4.57 -14.02
C SER A 507 -13.50 4.79 -14.12
N ARG A 508 -14.23 3.81 -14.66
CA ARG A 508 -15.70 3.83 -14.76
C ARG A 508 -16.38 3.62 -13.40
N VAL A 509 -15.67 2.98 -12.48
CA VAL A 509 -16.12 2.60 -11.15
C VAL A 509 -15.75 3.68 -10.12
N ILE A 510 -14.48 4.10 -10.09
CA ILE A 510 -13.94 5.11 -9.18
C ILE A 510 -14.07 6.49 -9.84
N LYS A 511 -15.23 7.13 -9.67
CA LYS A 511 -15.56 8.41 -10.31
C LYS A 511 -15.06 9.63 -9.55
N GLU A 512 -14.63 9.42 -8.30
CA GLU A 512 -14.19 10.46 -7.39
C GLU A 512 -12.84 11.08 -7.80
N ALA A 513 -12.08 10.42 -8.68
CA ALA A 513 -10.81 10.92 -9.20
C ALA A 513 -11.01 11.86 -10.40
N ARG A 514 -10.20 12.92 -10.48
CA ARG A 514 -10.22 13.87 -11.61
C ARG A 514 -9.60 13.31 -12.89
N SER A 515 -8.58 12.47 -12.75
CA SER A 515 -7.84 11.84 -13.87
C SER A 515 -7.14 10.57 -13.41
N ALA A 516 -6.80 9.71 -14.38
CA ALA A 516 -6.02 8.52 -14.19
C ALA A 516 -4.82 8.54 -15.15
N ASN A 517 -3.64 8.17 -14.64
CA ASN A 517 -2.43 7.98 -15.44
C ASN A 517 -2.05 6.50 -15.40
N THR A 518 -1.73 5.95 -16.56
CA THR A 518 -1.28 4.58 -16.70
C THR A 518 0.21 4.56 -17.06
N PHE A 519 0.96 3.72 -16.36
CA PHE A 519 2.39 3.50 -16.57
C PHE A 519 2.63 2.03 -16.90
N GLU A 520 3.64 1.77 -17.72
CA GLU A 520 4.07 0.42 -18.07
C GLU A 520 5.48 0.13 -17.54
N LEU A 521 5.65 -1.02 -16.90
CA LEU A 521 6.95 -1.55 -16.49
C LEU A 521 7.16 -2.92 -17.15
N ASP A 522 7.72 -2.92 -18.35
CA ASP A 522 7.87 -4.14 -19.15
C ASP A 522 9.13 -4.96 -18.82
N THR A 523 10.13 -4.31 -18.21
CA THR A 523 11.46 -4.90 -18.02
C THR A 523 11.54 -5.68 -16.71
N ASN A 524 11.90 -6.96 -16.82
CA ASN A 524 12.21 -7.86 -15.72
C ASN A 524 13.69 -7.71 -15.34
N TYR A 525 13.90 -7.42 -14.05
CA TYR A 525 15.24 -7.33 -13.45
C TYR A 525 15.54 -8.52 -12.53
N ARG A 526 14.52 -9.28 -12.14
CA ARG A 526 14.61 -10.27 -11.05
C ARG A 526 14.97 -11.67 -11.52
N SER A 527 14.40 -12.16 -12.60
CA SER A 527 14.59 -13.54 -13.07
C SER A 527 15.66 -13.61 -14.15
N THR A 528 16.33 -14.75 -14.25
CA THR A 528 17.30 -15.00 -15.33
C THR A 528 16.60 -15.01 -16.69
N ARG A 529 17.33 -14.62 -17.74
CA ARG A 529 16.80 -14.59 -19.10
C ARG A 529 16.22 -15.94 -19.56
N PRO A 530 16.88 -17.10 -19.34
CA PRO A 530 16.32 -18.40 -19.72
C PRO A 530 14.95 -18.70 -19.07
N ILE A 531 14.73 -18.30 -17.82
CA ILE A 531 13.45 -18.49 -17.13
C ILE A 531 12.37 -17.62 -17.76
N ILE A 532 12.68 -16.36 -18.10
CA ILE A 532 11.73 -15.44 -18.72
C ILE A 532 11.42 -15.83 -20.16
N ASP A 533 12.42 -16.24 -20.93
CA ASP A 533 12.22 -16.74 -22.30
C ASP A 533 11.32 -18.00 -22.28
N PHE A 534 11.54 -18.91 -21.32
CA PHE A 534 10.67 -20.06 -21.10
C PHE A 534 9.24 -19.66 -20.69
N ALA A 535 9.09 -18.74 -19.74
CA ALA A 535 7.78 -18.25 -19.30
C ALA A 535 7.01 -17.59 -20.45
N ASN A 536 7.69 -16.78 -21.26
CA ASN A 536 7.11 -16.15 -22.45
C ASN A 536 6.65 -17.22 -23.46
N SER A 537 7.43 -18.29 -23.65
CA SER A 537 7.03 -19.39 -24.56
C SER A 537 5.70 -20.05 -24.18
N ILE A 538 5.32 -20.04 -22.89
CA ILE A 538 4.03 -20.54 -22.41
C ILE A 538 2.87 -19.59 -22.78
N LEU A 539 3.08 -18.27 -22.73
CA LEU A 539 2.03 -17.28 -22.98
C LEU A 539 1.88 -16.87 -24.45
N MET A 540 2.98 -16.87 -25.22
CA MET A 540 3.01 -16.42 -26.63
C MET A 540 1.94 -17.05 -27.53
N PRO A 541 1.52 -18.32 -27.36
CA PRO A 541 0.43 -18.89 -28.14
C PRO A 541 -0.93 -18.21 -27.93
N TYR A 542 -1.11 -17.48 -26.83
CA TYR A 542 -2.39 -16.91 -26.41
C TYR A 542 -2.41 -15.38 -26.39
N THR A 543 -1.27 -14.71 -26.15
CA THR A 543 -1.16 -13.25 -26.11
C THR A 543 0.25 -12.77 -26.47
N ASN A 544 0.34 -11.58 -27.05
CA ASN A 544 1.59 -10.83 -27.22
C ASN A 544 1.65 -9.56 -26.36
N ASP A 545 0.57 -9.24 -25.66
CA ASP A 545 0.47 -8.03 -24.84
C ASP A 545 1.17 -8.25 -23.50
N TYR A 546 1.89 -7.24 -23.02
CA TYR A 546 2.53 -7.20 -21.69
C TYR A 546 3.48 -8.37 -21.36
N LEU A 547 4.11 -8.98 -22.37
CA LEU A 547 5.14 -9.99 -22.15
C LEU A 547 6.41 -9.34 -21.53
N PRO A 548 6.99 -9.91 -20.47
CA PRO A 548 8.21 -9.38 -19.86
C PRO A 548 9.40 -9.36 -20.83
N LYS A 549 10.13 -8.25 -20.82
CA LYS A 549 11.46 -8.13 -21.43
C LYS A 549 12.51 -8.46 -20.39
N SER A 550 13.50 -9.28 -20.71
CA SER A 550 14.58 -9.59 -19.77
C SER A 550 15.76 -8.64 -19.96
N ILE A 551 16.29 -8.06 -18.88
CA ILE A 551 17.68 -7.60 -18.89
C ILE A 551 18.55 -8.85 -19.06
N ASN A 552 19.67 -8.80 -19.80
CA ASN A 552 20.49 -9.98 -20.17
C ASN A 552 21.19 -10.71 -18.98
N ARG A 553 20.49 -10.94 -17.87
CA ARG A 553 20.90 -11.69 -16.70
C ARG A 553 21.09 -13.15 -17.08
N ARG A 554 22.35 -13.59 -17.02
CA ARG A 554 22.73 -14.97 -17.33
C ARG A 554 22.26 -15.89 -16.22
N GLY A 555 22.00 -17.14 -16.56
CA GLY A 555 21.53 -18.15 -15.62
C GLY A 555 21.57 -19.53 -16.26
N VAL A 556 21.16 -20.52 -15.48
CA VAL A 556 21.00 -21.89 -15.97
C VAL A 556 19.67 -22.00 -16.70
N ASP A 557 19.63 -22.80 -17.75
CA ASP A 557 18.38 -23.13 -18.45
C ASP A 557 17.41 -23.88 -17.52
N PRO A 558 16.09 -23.63 -17.63
CA PRO A 558 15.08 -24.40 -16.90
C PRO A 558 15.20 -25.90 -17.16
N VAL A 559 15.16 -26.69 -16.10
CA VAL A 559 15.23 -28.15 -16.19
C VAL A 559 13.82 -28.71 -16.23
N VAL A 560 13.44 -29.36 -17.33
CA VAL A 560 12.15 -30.06 -17.46
C VAL A 560 12.40 -31.56 -17.48
N LYS A 561 11.91 -32.27 -16.46
CA LYS A 561 12.02 -33.74 -16.35
C LYS A 561 10.64 -34.39 -16.45
N VAL A 562 10.55 -35.38 -17.34
CA VAL A 562 9.36 -36.21 -17.54
C VAL A 562 9.62 -37.59 -16.96
N PHE A 563 8.71 -38.08 -16.13
CA PHE A 563 8.79 -39.40 -15.51
C PHE A 563 7.66 -40.29 -16.05
N SER A 564 7.87 -41.60 -16.11
CA SER A 564 6.82 -42.55 -16.52
C SER A 564 5.95 -43.01 -15.35
N GLU A 565 6.47 -42.90 -14.13
CA GLU A 565 5.83 -43.38 -12.91
C GLU A 565 6.01 -42.36 -11.78
N LYS A 566 4.94 -42.17 -11.00
CA LYS A 566 4.91 -41.23 -9.87
C LYS A 566 5.97 -41.55 -8.80
N ASP A 567 6.22 -42.82 -8.53
CA ASP A 567 7.19 -43.23 -7.49
C ASP A 567 8.63 -42.84 -7.88
N HIS A 568 8.99 -42.95 -9.16
CA HIS A 568 10.30 -42.52 -9.65
C HIS A 568 10.44 -41.00 -9.59
N PHE A 569 9.37 -40.27 -9.96
CA PHE A 569 9.28 -38.82 -9.80
C PHE A 569 9.54 -38.39 -8.34
N VAL A 570 8.86 -38.99 -7.36
CA VAL A 570 9.00 -38.61 -5.94
C VAL A 570 10.41 -38.93 -5.44
N LYS A 571 10.97 -40.07 -5.84
CA LYS A 571 12.31 -40.49 -5.43
C LYS A 571 13.39 -39.54 -5.93
N GLU A 572 13.36 -39.19 -7.21
CA GLU A 572 14.33 -38.27 -7.82
C GLU A 572 14.23 -36.87 -7.18
N PHE A 573 13.00 -36.35 -7.05
CA PHE A 573 12.75 -35.08 -6.37
C PHE A 573 13.28 -35.08 -4.93
N SER A 574 13.04 -36.17 -4.18
CA SER A 574 13.54 -36.29 -2.80
C SER A 574 15.06 -36.24 -2.72
N GLY A 575 15.76 -36.81 -3.72
CA GLY A 575 17.21 -36.80 -3.81
C GLY A 575 17.78 -35.40 -4.07
N GLU A 576 17.18 -34.67 -5.02
CA GLU A 576 17.59 -33.27 -5.29
C GLU A 576 17.29 -32.36 -4.10
N LEU A 577 16.10 -32.46 -3.52
CA LEU A 577 15.73 -31.68 -2.34
C LEU A 577 16.66 -31.99 -1.15
N ALA A 578 17.06 -33.25 -0.95
CA ALA A 578 17.99 -33.63 0.10
C ALA A 578 19.37 -32.98 -0.06
N ASN A 579 19.81 -32.73 -1.29
CA ASN A 579 21.06 -32.02 -1.54
C ASN A 579 20.91 -30.52 -1.27
N ASP A 580 19.80 -29.92 -1.71
CA ASP A 580 19.50 -28.52 -1.44
C ASP A 580 19.37 -28.24 0.08
N VAL A 581 18.79 -29.17 0.84
CA VAL A 581 18.65 -29.06 2.31
C VAL A 581 20.00 -29.04 3.03
N LYS A 582 21.03 -29.73 2.52
CA LYS A 582 22.36 -29.78 3.15
C LYS A 582 23.04 -28.41 3.15
N GLU A 583 22.89 -27.65 2.07
CA GLU A 583 23.46 -26.33 1.89
C GLU A 583 22.35 -25.28 1.68
N LEU A 584 21.37 -25.25 2.60
CA LEU A 584 20.24 -24.32 2.52
C LEU A 584 20.68 -22.85 2.71
N ASN A 585 21.22 -22.27 1.64
CA ASN A 585 21.78 -20.92 1.59
C ASN A 585 20.88 -19.91 0.88
N LYS A 586 19.75 -20.39 0.31
CA LYS A 586 18.82 -19.66 -0.54
C LYS A 586 17.37 -20.05 -0.25
N SER A 587 16.41 -19.27 -0.74
CA SER A 587 14.99 -19.64 -0.67
C SER A 587 14.61 -20.64 -1.76
N ILE A 588 13.83 -21.65 -1.39
CA ILE A 588 13.38 -22.74 -2.27
C ILE A 588 11.86 -22.82 -2.23
N GLY A 589 11.21 -22.53 -3.34
CA GLY A 589 9.77 -22.71 -3.52
C GLY A 589 9.45 -24.08 -4.10
N ILE A 590 8.49 -24.78 -3.53
CA ILE A 590 7.93 -26.02 -4.06
C ILE A 590 6.45 -25.74 -4.34
N ILE A 591 6.08 -25.74 -5.61
CA ILE A 591 4.75 -25.39 -6.10
C ILE A 591 4.10 -26.64 -6.70
N CYS A 592 3.03 -27.13 -6.06
CA CYS A 592 2.30 -28.31 -6.52
C CYS A 592 1.04 -27.92 -7.32
N PHE A 593 0.82 -28.59 -8.44
CA PHE A 593 -0.42 -28.49 -9.23
C PHE A 593 -1.52 -29.47 -8.79
N ASP A 594 -1.19 -30.44 -7.92
CA ASP A 594 -2.10 -31.46 -7.39
C ASP A 594 -2.07 -31.43 -5.84
N GLU A 595 -3.25 -31.48 -5.20
CA GLU A 595 -3.38 -31.43 -3.74
C GLU A 595 -2.86 -32.70 -3.05
N ASN A 596 -3.08 -33.88 -3.63
CA ASN A 596 -2.51 -35.13 -3.09
C ASN A 596 -0.98 -35.08 -3.15
N LEU A 597 -0.44 -34.47 -4.21
CA LEU A 597 1.00 -34.25 -4.33
C LEU A 597 1.50 -33.29 -3.24
N LEU A 598 0.77 -32.21 -2.97
CA LEU A 598 1.09 -31.27 -1.89
C LEU A 598 1.21 -31.99 -0.54
N GLU A 599 0.22 -32.82 -0.16
CA GLU A 599 0.24 -33.57 1.10
C GLU A 599 1.36 -34.61 1.17
N GLN A 600 1.63 -35.29 0.06
CA GLN A 600 2.71 -36.27 -0.03
C GLN A 600 4.09 -35.60 0.16
N ILE A 601 4.31 -34.45 -0.47
CA ILE A 601 5.57 -33.71 -0.34
C ILE A 601 5.71 -33.06 1.05
N ASP A 602 4.63 -32.57 1.64
CA ASP A 602 4.62 -32.07 3.04
C ASP A 602 5.09 -33.15 4.02
N THR A 603 4.57 -34.37 3.85
CA THR A 603 4.98 -35.53 4.65
C THR A 603 6.46 -35.88 4.42
N LEU A 604 6.91 -35.83 3.16
CA LEU A 604 8.29 -36.12 2.79
C LEU A 604 9.28 -35.13 3.44
N ILE A 605 9.01 -33.83 3.36
CA ILE A 605 9.85 -32.78 3.97
C ILE A 605 9.92 -32.97 5.49
N THR A 606 8.79 -33.31 6.11
CA THR A 606 8.72 -33.59 7.56
C THR A 606 9.59 -34.79 7.94
N ILE A 607 9.57 -35.87 7.15
CA ILE A 607 10.40 -37.07 7.38
C ILE A 607 11.90 -36.75 7.21
N MET A 608 12.26 -35.83 6.32
CA MET A 608 13.64 -35.39 6.13
C MET A 608 14.21 -34.59 7.32
N GLY A 609 13.39 -34.29 8.34
CA GLY A 609 13.82 -33.59 9.55
C GLY A 609 14.02 -32.09 9.36
N VAL A 610 13.40 -31.49 8.34
CA VAL A 610 13.42 -30.04 8.15
C VAL A 610 12.40 -29.41 9.11
N ASN A 611 12.89 -28.82 10.20
CA ASN A 611 12.06 -28.19 11.23
C ASN A 611 11.43 -26.86 10.75
N GLY A 612 10.43 -26.36 11.48
CA GLY A 612 9.70 -25.12 11.19
C GLY A 612 10.54 -23.82 11.16
N GLU A 613 11.80 -23.87 11.58
CA GLU A 613 12.76 -22.76 11.40
C GLU A 613 13.37 -22.69 9.99
N ARG A 614 13.14 -23.70 9.15
CA ARG A 614 13.66 -23.80 7.78
C ARG A 614 12.61 -24.23 6.76
N TYR A 615 11.39 -24.56 7.23
CA TYR A 615 10.29 -25.02 6.40
C TYR A 615 9.00 -24.29 6.74
N ILE A 616 8.31 -23.82 5.72
CA ILE A 616 7.03 -23.13 5.81
C ILE A 616 6.07 -23.73 4.79
N LYS A 617 4.94 -24.25 5.28
CA LYS A 617 3.77 -24.53 4.44
C LYS A 617 2.93 -23.26 4.30
N LEU A 618 2.81 -22.77 3.09
CA LEU A 618 2.07 -21.56 2.77
C LEU A 618 0.58 -21.85 2.71
N ASP A 619 -0.19 -21.11 3.49
CA ASP A 619 -1.64 -21.21 3.63
C ASP A 619 -2.22 -19.78 3.58
N SER A 620 -3.10 -19.51 2.61
CA SER A 620 -3.67 -18.17 2.39
C SER A 620 -4.53 -17.66 3.55
N LYS A 621 -4.94 -18.54 4.46
CA LYS A 621 -5.72 -18.17 5.65
C LYS A 621 -4.85 -17.80 6.86
N LYS A 622 -3.54 -18.04 6.82
CA LYS A 622 -2.66 -17.86 7.98
C LYS A 622 -1.65 -16.74 7.76
N LYS A 623 -1.37 -16.00 8.83
CA LYS A 623 -0.21 -15.09 8.87
C LYS A 623 1.05 -15.92 9.05
N ILE A 624 2.04 -15.66 8.21
CA ILE A 624 3.27 -16.43 8.13
C ILE A 624 4.45 -15.48 8.34
N SER A 625 5.45 -15.93 9.11
CA SER A 625 6.72 -15.23 9.25
C SER A 625 7.69 -15.75 8.20
N TYR A 626 8.19 -14.86 7.34
CA TYR A 626 9.07 -15.23 6.24
C TYR A 626 10.51 -15.44 6.71
N ILE A 627 11.17 -16.41 6.10
CA ILE A 627 12.55 -16.77 6.36
C ILE A 627 13.36 -16.58 5.05
N PRO A 628 14.37 -15.71 5.00
CA PRO A 628 15.14 -15.48 3.78
C PRO A 628 15.74 -16.77 3.18
N LYS A 629 16.16 -17.71 4.03
CA LYS A 629 16.75 -19.00 3.62
C LYS A 629 15.90 -20.14 4.17
N GLY A 630 15.06 -20.71 3.31
CA GLY A 630 14.01 -21.64 3.75
C GLY A 630 13.33 -22.34 2.59
N ILE A 631 12.67 -23.44 2.91
CA ILE A 631 11.82 -24.22 2.00
C ILE A 631 10.37 -23.80 2.20
N TYR A 632 9.71 -23.51 1.09
CA TYR A 632 8.34 -23.04 1.04
C TYR A 632 7.50 -24.00 0.21
N LEU A 633 6.54 -24.66 0.83
CA LEU A 633 5.61 -25.54 0.13
C LEU A 633 4.28 -24.84 -0.08
N THR A 634 3.77 -24.85 -1.31
CA THR A 634 2.50 -24.24 -1.67
C THR A 634 1.85 -24.92 -2.87
N ASN A 635 0.57 -24.64 -3.09
CA ASN A 635 -0.10 -25.00 -4.33
C ASN A 635 0.04 -23.87 -5.37
N HIS A 636 -0.26 -24.16 -6.63
CA HIS A 636 -0.18 -23.19 -7.71
C HIS A 636 -1.09 -21.95 -7.52
N GLU A 637 -2.19 -22.06 -6.76
CA GLU A 637 -3.12 -20.96 -6.49
C GLU A 637 -2.58 -19.94 -5.48
N ASN A 638 -1.82 -20.40 -4.48
CA ASN A 638 -1.32 -19.57 -3.39
C ASN A 638 0.12 -19.09 -3.58
N CYS A 639 0.78 -19.48 -4.69
CA CYS A 639 2.17 -19.10 -4.96
C CYS A 639 2.35 -17.64 -5.41
N LYS A 640 1.26 -16.96 -5.78
CA LYS A 640 1.28 -15.61 -6.32
C LYS A 640 1.79 -14.58 -5.31
N GLY A 641 2.52 -13.58 -5.79
CA GLY A 641 3.11 -12.52 -4.97
C GLY A 641 4.35 -12.95 -4.19
N LEU A 642 4.80 -14.20 -4.32
CA LEU A 642 6.01 -14.71 -3.69
C LEU A 642 7.15 -14.84 -4.70
N GLU A 643 8.39 -14.90 -4.21
CA GLU A 643 9.58 -15.03 -5.03
C GLU A 643 10.62 -15.91 -4.32
N PHE A 644 11.21 -16.84 -5.07
CA PHE A 644 12.18 -17.79 -4.56
C PHE A 644 13.43 -17.83 -5.46
N SER A 645 14.60 -18.02 -4.85
CA SER A 645 15.84 -18.19 -5.60
C SER A 645 15.75 -19.42 -6.51
N LYS A 646 15.27 -20.55 -5.97
CA LYS A 646 15.05 -21.80 -6.70
C LYS A 646 13.58 -22.21 -6.58
N VAL A 647 12.99 -22.70 -7.67
CA VAL A 647 11.61 -23.22 -7.66
C VAL A 647 11.55 -24.60 -8.28
N TYR A 648 10.87 -25.50 -7.57
CA TYR A 648 10.37 -26.77 -8.09
C TYR A 648 8.88 -26.62 -8.39
N VAL A 649 8.50 -26.78 -9.66
CA VAL A 649 7.11 -26.89 -10.10
C VAL A 649 6.79 -28.36 -10.33
N LEU A 650 5.87 -28.89 -9.54
CA LEU A 650 5.55 -30.31 -9.51
C LEU A 650 4.15 -30.57 -10.07
N GLY A 651 4.05 -31.49 -11.03
CA GLY A 651 2.80 -31.89 -11.67
C GLY A 651 2.33 -30.98 -12.82
N LEU A 652 3.18 -30.06 -13.30
CA LEU A 652 2.89 -29.22 -14.47
C LEU A 652 3.45 -29.87 -15.74
N ASP A 653 2.60 -30.19 -16.69
CA ASP A 653 2.97 -30.65 -18.03
C ASP A 653 2.77 -29.52 -19.05
N PRO A 654 3.85 -28.81 -19.47
CA PRO A 654 3.72 -27.69 -20.41
C PRO A 654 3.14 -28.07 -21.76
N SER A 655 3.25 -29.35 -22.18
CA SER A 655 2.78 -29.81 -23.49
C SER A 655 1.27 -29.99 -23.57
N LYS A 656 0.59 -30.09 -22.41
CA LYS A 656 -0.87 -30.28 -22.31
C LYS A 656 -1.65 -28.99 -22.10
N ILE A 657 -0.98 -27.85 -21.97
CA ILE A 657 -1.63 -26.55 -21.81
C ILE A 657 -2.42 -26.23 -23.07
N SER A 658 -3.73 -26.09 -22.94
CA SER A 658 -4.64 -25.89 -24.07
C SER A 658 -5.43 -24.59 -23.97
N GLN A 659 -5.63 -24.08 -22.75
CA GLN A 659 -6.40 -22.87 -22.49
C GLN A 659 -5.52 -21.73 -21.96
N PHE A 660 -5.93 -20.49 -22.24
CA PHE A 660 -5.19 -19.32 -21.77
C PHE A 660 -5.12 -19.24 -20.24
N ASN A 661 -6.20 -19.60 -19.53
CA ASN A 661 -6.19 -19.62 -18.06
C ASN A 661 -5.20 -20.64 -17.47
N GLU A 662 -5.04 -21.81 -18.09
CA GLU A 662 -4.02 -22.80 -17.72
C GLU A 662 -2.62 -22.24 -17.96
N ALA A 663 -2.41 -21.57 -19.10
CA ALA A 663 -1.16 -20.92 -19.44
C ALA A 663 -0.80 -19.81 -18.43
N LYS A 664 -1.78 -19.01 -17.98
CA LYS A 664 -1.57 -18.00 -16.93
C LYS A 664 -1.16 -18.62 -15.60
N LYS A 665 -1.80 -19.71 -15.17
CA LYS A 665 -1.43 -20.44 -13.94
C LYS A 665 0.00 -20.98 -14.02
N ALA A 666 0.36 -21.60 -15.13
CA ALA A 666 1.71 -22.07 -15.39
C ALA A 666 2.72 -20.93 -15.40
N PHE A 667 2.40 -19.83 -16.09
CA PHE A 667 3.23 -18.62 -16.16
C PHE A 667 3.48 -18.04 -14.77
N VAL A 668 2.45 -17.90 -13.92
CA VAL A 668 2.64 -17.38 -12.55
C VAL A 668 3.56 -18.30 -11.75
N ALA A 669 3.37 -19.63 -11.82
CA ALA A 669 4.18 -20.60 -11.08
C ALA A 669 5.66 -20.57 -11.49
N VAL A 670 5.96 -20.59 -12.80
CA VAL A 670 7.35 -20.62 -13.28
C VAL A 670 8.07 -19.29 -13.03
N THR A 671 7.33 -18.17 -13.08
CA THR A 671 7.91 -16.84 -12.87
C THR A 671 8.12 -16.49 -11.40
N ARG A 672 7.78 -17.39 -10.46
CA ARG A 672 8.21 -17.27 -9.05
C ARG A 672 9.71 -17.54 -8.88
N ALA A 673 10.36 -18.14 -9.88
CA ALA A 673 11.77 -18.48 -9.87
C ALA A 673 12.65 -17.29 -10.26
N MET A 674 13.67 -17.00 -9.45
CA MET A 674 14.67 -15.97 -9.77
C MET A 674 15.89 -16.55 -10.50
N ASN A 675 16.45 -17.66 -10.02
CA ASN A 675 17.76 -18.16 -10.48
C ASN A 675 17.69 -19.54 -11.11
N GLU A 676 16.93 -20.46 -10.50
CA GLU A 676 16.83 -21.86 -10.90
C GLU A 676 15.37 -22.30 -10.97
N LEU A 677 14.98 -22.95 -12.07
CA LEU A 677 13.64 -23.48 -12.29
C LEU A 677 13.72 -24.96 -12.68
N HIS A 678 13.02 -25.79 -11.92
CA HIS A 678 12.90 -27.23 -12.13
C HIS A 678 11.42 -27.59 -12.29
N ILE A 679 11.02 -28.17 -13.42
CA ILE A 679 9.65 -28.59 -13.71
C ILE A 679 9.62 -30.10 -13.84
N TYR A 680 8.84 -30.75 -12.99
CA TYR A 680 8.77 -32.20 -12.91
C TYR A 680 7.32 -32.63 -13.14
N HIS A 681 7.10 -33.52 -14.10
CA HIS A 681 5.79 -34.12 -14.34
C HIS A 681 5.89 -35.60 -14.71
N TYR A 682 4.78 -36.33 -14.56
CA TYR A 682 4.69 -37.76 -14.81
C TYR A 682 3.45 -38.12 -15.64
#